data_AF-A0A9R1LI39-F1
#
_entry.id   AF-A0A9R1LI39-F1
#
_cell.length_a   1.000
_cell.length_b   1.000
_cell.length_c   1.000
_cell.angle_alpha   90.00
_cell.angle_beta   90.00
_cell.angle_gamma   90.00
#
_symmetry.space_group_name_H-M   'P 1'
#
loop_
_entity.id
_entity.type
_entity.pdbx_description
1 polymer ?
#
loop_
_entity_poly.entity_id
_entity_poly.type
_entity_poly.pdbx_seq_one_letter_code
_entity_poly.pdbx_strand_id
1 'polypeptide(L)'
;MARGVAAAAAALGVVAVLLTAAAAKVCTNTFPSSDSVATHAERAAAQLRLPAGLAARGHGHGHGHEQHLTPTDESAWMELMPRRSLGGGGGGSTPPREAFDWLMLYRKLRGGAAAVDGPADPFLSEASLHDVRLQPGTVYWQAQQTNLEYLLLLDADRLVWSFRTQAGLTATGTPYGGWEGPNVELRGHFVGHYLSATAKMWASTHNDTLRAKMSSVVDVLNDCQKKMGTGYLSAFPSEFFDRAEALTTVWAPYYTIHKIMQGLLDQYTVAGNSKALEMVVGMANYFSDRVKNVIQKYSIERHWASLNEETGGMNDVLYQLYTITDDLKHLTLAHLFDKPCFLGLLAVQADSISGFHSNTHIPVVVGAQMRYEVTGDALYKQIATSFMDMINSSHSYATGGTSAGEFWADPKRLAATLSTENAESCTTYNMLKVSRNLFRWTKEIAYADYYERALINGVLSIQRGTDPGVMIYMLPQAPGRSKAISYHGWGTKYDSFWCCYGTGIESFSKLGDSIYFEEKGDTPALSIIQYIPSTFNWKTAGVTVTQQLEPLSSSDMNFRVSLSVSGKTNGQSATLNVRIPTWTSASGAKAILNDKDLGSVTPGSLLSVTKQWNSNDHLSLQFPIALRTEAIKVHNYASDDQPEYASLQAILFGPFVLAGLSSGDWDAKTGSDVSDWITAVPSSHNSQLMTFTQESSGRTFVLSSSNGSLTMQERPAVDGTDTAVHATFRVHPQDAAMLHGTYGATLKDTSVQIEPFDMPGTVITNNLTLSAQKSAGSFFNIVPGLDGKPNSVSLELGTKPGCFLVSGADYSAGAKIQVSCKSSVQSIGGILEQAASFAQAAPLRQYHPVSFVAKGVKRNFLLEPFYSLRDEFYTVYFNLAA
;
A
#
# COMPACT_ATOMS: atom_id res chain seq x y z
N MET A 1 68.38 -33.97 12.63
CA MET A 1 67.22 -34.58 13.30
C MET A 1 66.13 -33.52 13.33
N ALA A 2 65.18 -33.55 12.41
CA ALA A 2 64.03 -34.44 12.37
C ALA A 2 63.01 -34.12 13.49
N ARG A 3 61.88 -33.57 13.04
CA ARG A 3 60.50 -33.57 13.57
C ARG A 3 59.98 -32.16 13.85
N GLY A 4 59.09 -31.70 12.98
CA GLY A 4 58.35 -30.46 13.17
C GLY A 4 57.81 -29.78 11.91
N VAL A 5 57.66 -30.46 10.77
CA VAL A 5 56.98 -29.89 9.59
C VAL A 5 56.21 -31.00 8.85
N ALA A 6 55.13 -31.47 9.45
CA ALA A 6 54.18 -32.39 8.80
C ALA A 6 52.74 -32.30 9.34
N ALA A 7 52.40 -31.23 10.07
CA ALA A 7 51.06 -31.02 10.63
C ALA A 7 50.38 -29.71 10.19
N ALA A 8 51.00 -28.95 9.28
CA ALA A 8 50.46 -27.67 8.79
C ALA A 8 49.88 -27.74 7.36
N ALA A 9 50.00 -28.88 6.67
CA ALA A 9 49.55 -29.04 5.29
C ALA A 9 48.23 -29.84 5.13
N ALA A 10 47.68 -30.41 6.22
CA ALA A 10 46.42 -31.16 6.19
C ALA A 10 45.21 -30.36 6.74
N ALA A 11 45.44 -29.22 7.41
CA ALA A 11 44.37 -28.37 7.96
C ALA A 11 43.92 -27.25 7.00
N LEU A 12 44.66 -26.99 5.92
CA LEU A 12 44.32 -25.99 4.89
C LEU A 12 43.55 -26.59 3.69
N GLY A 13 43.43 -27.92 3.62
CA GLY A 13 42.67 -28.62 2.57
C GLY A 13 41.21 -28.93 2.90
N VAL A 14 40.76 -28.68 4.14
CA VAL A 14 39.37 -28.96 4.59
C VAL A 14 38.56 -27.68 4.86
N VAL A 15 39.21 -26.52 4.94
CA VAL A 15 38.52 -25.21 5.10
C VAL A 15 38.32 -24.49 3.76
N ALA A 16 38.99 -24.93 2.69
CA ALA A 16 38.89 -24.32 1.35
C ALA A 16 37.84 -24.95 0.41
N VAL A 17 37.09 -25.98 0.85
CA VAL A 17 35.98 -26.59 0.07
C VAL A 17 34.59 -26.16 0.59
N LEU A 18 34.53 -25.37 1.67
CA LEU A 18 33.28 -24.85 2.24
C LEU A 18 32.98 -23.38 1.88
N LEU A 19 33.71 -22.77 0.94
CA LEU A 19 33.60 -21.34 0.65
C LEU A 19 33.26 -20.96 -0.80
N THR A 20 32.89 -21.90 -1.67
CA THR A 20 32.33 -21.57 -3.00
C THR A 20 31.29 -22.59 -3.45
N ALA A 21 30.13 -22.57 -2.79
CA ALA A 21 28.87 -23.07 -3.35
C ALA A 21 27.73 -22.40 -2.60
N ALA A 22 27.33 -21.20 -3.04
CA ALA A 22 26.06 -20.62 -2.62
C ALA A 22 24.95 -21.52 -3.19
N ALA A 23 24.48 -22.50 -2.41
CA ALA A 23 23.30 -23.27 -2.77
C ALA A 23 22.14 -22.27 -2.94
N ALA A 24 21.48 -22.29 -4.10
CA ALA A 24 20.26 -21.52 -4.29
C ALA A 24 19.26 -21.91 -3.20
N LYS A 25 18.77 -20.92 -2.45
CA LYS A 25 17.78 -21.14 -1.41
C LYS A 25 16.54 -21.80 -2.05
N VAL A 26 16.25 -23.04 -1.64
CA VAL A 26 15.02 -23.76 -2.02
C VAL A 26 13.82 -22.89 -1.59
N CYS A 27 12.67 -22.99 -2.29
CA CYS A 27 11.45 -22.22 -2.00
C CYS A 27 11.45 -20.77 -2.57
N THR A 28 12.51 -20.33 -3.25
CA THR A 28 12.53 -19.04 -3.97
C THR A 28 11.69 -19.10 -5.25
N ASN A 29 11.28 -17.95 -5.81
CA ASN A 29 10.43 -17.86 -7.01
C ASN A 29 11.19 -18.27 -8.31
N THR A 30 11.78 -19.47 -8.32
CA THR A 30 12.74 -19.98 -9.32
C THR A 30 12.42 -21.41 -9.74
N PHE A 31 12.66 -21.73 -11.02
CA PHE A 31 12.73 -23.10 -11.49
C PHE A 31 14.17 -23.63 -11.34
N PRO A 32 14.37 -24.94 -11.15
CA PRO A 32 15.70 -25.56 -11.19
C PRO A 32 16.46 -25.35 -12.51
N SER A 33 15.75 -24.99 -13.59
CA SER A 33 16.29 -24.70 -14.91
C SER A 33 16.58 -23.20 -15.16
N SER A 34 16.27 -22.33 -14.19
CA SER A 34 16.50 -20.88 -14.26
C SER A 34 17.50 -20.43 -13.20
N ASP A 35 18.65 -19.89 -13.63
CA ASP A 35 19.72 -19.42 -12.74
C ASP A 35 19.40 -18.08 -12.02
N SER A 36 18.20 -17.50 -12.20
CA SER A 36 17.85 -16.18 -11.64
C SER A 36 16.46 -16.14 -11.01
N VAL A 37 16.38 -15.61 -9.79
CA VAL A 37 15.12 -15.12 -9.20
C VAL A 37 14.73 -13.86 -9.97
N ALA A 38 13.58 -13.87 -10.65
CA ALA A 38 13.13 -12.74 -11.45
C ALA A 38 11.90 -12.06 -10.83
N THR A 39 11.98 -10.74 -10.68
CA THR A 39 10.86 -9.85 -10.34
C THR A 39 9.74 -9.96 -11.39
N HIS A 40 8.53 -9.53 -11.02
CA HIS A 40 7.48 -9.35 -12.01
C HIS A 40 7.85 -8.29 -13.06
N ALA A 41 8.55 -7.24 -12.66
CA ALA A 41 9.06 -6.20 -13.56
C ALA A 41 9.99 -6.78 -14.66
N GLU A 42 10.95 -7.63 -14.28
CA GLU A 42 11.89 -8.28 -15.21
C GLU A 42 11.18 -9.25 -16.15
N ARG A 43 10.26 -10.06 -15.63
CA ARG A 43 9.45 -11.00 -16.42
C ARG A 43 8.59 -10.26 -17.45
N ALA A 44 7.95 -9.16 -17.04
CA ALA A 44 7.18 -8.30 -17.94
C ALA A 44 8.05 -7.69 -19.03
N ALA A 45 9.19 -7.10 -18.66
CA ALA A 45 10.11 -6.47 -19.59
C ALA A 45 10.62 -7.45 -20.65
N ALA A 46 10.85 -8.72 -20.28
CA ALA A 46 11.25 -9.76 -21.21
C ALA A 46 10.16 -10.08 -22.25
N GLN A 47 8.88 -10.07 -21.87
CA GLN A 47 7.76 -10.42 -22.74
C GLN A 47 7.27 -9.24 -23.59
N LEU A 48 7.31 -8.02 -23.05
CA LEU A 48 6.88 -6.80 -23.76
C LEU A 48 7.90 -6.30 -24.80
N ARG A 49 9.16 -6.78 -24.76
CA ARG A 49 10.22 -6.39 -25.70
C ARG A 49 10.33 -7.27 -26.95
N LEU A 50 9.58 -8.36 -27.06
CA LEU A 50 9.69 -9.28 -28.20
C LEU A 50 8.78 -8.83 -29.37
N PRO A 51 9.33 -8.51 -30.56
CA PRO A 51 8.56 -8.58 -31.80
C PRO A 51 8.22 -10.05 -32.09
N ALA A 52 7.08 -10.31 -32.73
CA ALA A 52 6.70 -11.65 -33.16
C ALA A 52 7.80 -12.29 -34.01
N GLY A 53 8.46 -13.31 -33.44
CA GLY A 53 9.47 -14.13 -34.12
C GLY A 53 10.91 -13.75 -33.79
N LEU A 54 11.42 -14.22 -32.65
CA LEU A 54 12.76 -14.83 -32.48
C LEU A 54 12.96 -15.20 -31.00
N ALA A 55 13.26 -16.47 -30.75
CA ALA A 55 13.48 -17.04 -29.43
C ALA A 55 14.72 -16.45 -28.73
N ALA A 56 14.65 -16.45 -27.40
CA ALA A 56 15.59 -15.90 -26.44
C ALA A 56 17.09 -16.10 -26.77
N ARG A 57 17.87 -15.03 -26.62
CA ARG A 57 19.30 -15.11 -26.30
C ARG A 57 19.52 -14.50 -24.92
N GLY A 58 19.65 -15.37 -23.92
CA GLY A 58 20.13 -14.99 -22.60
C GLY A 58 21.62 -14.63 -22.65
N HIS A 59 22.00 -13.57 -21.95
CA HIS A 59 23.39 -13.30 -21.64
C HIS A 59 23.84 -14.26 -20.54
N GLY A 60 24.66 -15.24 -20.91
CA GLY A 60 25.21 -16.21 -19.98
C GLY A 60 26.41 -15.65 -19.21
N HIS A 61 26.42 -15.88 -17.90
CA HIS A 61 27.64 -16.18 -17.17
C HIS A 61 27.58 -17.66 -16.82
N GLY A 62 28.41 -18.47 -17.49
CA GLY A 62 28.41 -19.91 -17.33
C GLY A 62 29.21 -20.35 -16.11
N HIS A 63 28.64 -21.25 -15.32
CA HIS A 63 29.37 -22.27 -14.59
C HIS A 63 28.51 -23.52 -14.54
N GLY A 64 28.94 -24.58 -15.24
CA GLY A 64 28.34 -25.90 -15.11
C GLY A 64 28.90 -26.64 -13.90
N HIS A 65 28.07 -27.43 -13.23
CA HIS A 65 28.29 -28.86 -12.98
C HIS A 65 27.07 -29.47 -12.26
N GLU A 66 26.70 -30.67 -12.70
CA GLU A 66 25.77 -31.59 -12.04
C GLU A 66 26.29 -32.00 -10.66
N GLN A 67 25.42 -32.08 -9.64
CA GLN A 67 25.10 -33.33 -8.90
C GLN A 67 24.24 -33.08 -7.65
N HIS A 68 23.46 -34.12 -7.37
CA HIS A 68 22.47 -34.34 -6.33
C HIS A 68 22.80 -33.80 -4.93
N LEU A 69 21.82 -33.16 -4.29
CA LEU A 69 21.83 -32.85 -2.87
C LEU A 69 20.98 -33.85 -2.09
N THR A 70 21.53 -34.25 -0.95
CA THR A 70 21.10 -35.31 -0.03
C THR A 70 19.92 -34.89 0.85
N PRO A 71 18.98 -35.81 1.16
CA PRO A 71 17.80 -35.55 1.99
C PRO A 71 18.12 -35.72 3.49
N THR A 72 18.22 -34.64 4.26
CA THR A 72 18.30 -34.79 5.73
C THR A 72 17.59 -33.77 6.61
N ASP A 73 16.86 -32.77 6.08
CA ASP A 73 16.00 -31.91 6.90
C ASP A 73 14.49 -32.05 6.58
N GLU A 74 14.14 -32.78 5.52
CA GLU A 74 12.74 -33.16 5.19
C GLU A 74 12.28 -34.43 5.93
N SER A 75 13.23 -35.28 6.35
CA SER A 75 12.91 -36.49 7.12
C SER A 75 12.37 -36.17 8.51
N ALA A 76 12.77 -35.05 9.14
CA ALA A 76 12.23 -34.61 10.42
C ALA A 76 10.75 -34.18 10.32
N TRP A 77 10.36 -33.59 9.19
CA TRP A 77 8.96 -33.27 8.88
C TRP A 77 8.14 -34.51 8.56
N MET A 78 8.74 -35.51 7.92
CA MET A 78 8.13 -36.83 7.65
C MET A 78 7.99 -37.68 8.93
N GLU A 79 8.86 -37.52 9.92
CA GLU A 79 8.76 -38.22 11.22
C GLU A 79 7.62 -37.73 12.12
N LEU A 80 7.04 -36.56 11.83
CA LEU A 80 5.79 -36.09 12.44
C LEU A 80 4.53 -36.75 11.82
N MET A 81 4.69 -37.67 10.86
CA MET A 81 3.63 -38.57 10.39
C MET A 81 3.63 -39.88 11.22
N PRO A 82 2.46 -40.42 11.62
CA PRO A 82 2.44 -41.61 12.46
C PRO A 82 2.98 -42.83 11.71
N ARG A 83 4.08 -43.43 12.21
CA ARG A 83 4.44 -44.81 11.88
C ARG A 83 3.33 -45.72 12.41
N ARG A 84 2.67 -46.47 11.52
CA ARG A 84 1.67 -47.46 11.93
C ARG A 84 2.30 -48.49 12.86
N SER A 85 1.58 -48.74 13.94
CA SER A 85 1.82 -49.79 14.93
C SER A 85 2.20 -51.11 14.27
N LEU A 86 3.28 -51.70 14.77
CA LEU A 86 3.69 -53.07 14.51
C LEU A 86 2.54 -54.04 14.78
N GLY A 87 2.31 -54.96 13.83
CA GLY A 87 1.35 -56.05 13.97
C GLY A 87 1.29 -56.98 12.76
N GLY A 88 2.20 -57.96 12.68
CA GLY A 88 1.89 -59.32 12.21
C GLY A 88 1.96 -59.64 10.70
N GLY A 89 3.14 -60.08 10.26
CA GLY A 89 3.41 -61.32 9.49
C GLY A 89 2.57 -61.73 8.26
N GLY A 90 3.24 -61.92 7.12
CA GLY A 90 2.78 -62.79 6.03
C GLY A 90 3.38 -62.42 4.67
N GLY A 91 4.37 -63.20 4.20
CA GLY A 91 5.15 -62.92 2.99
C GLY A 91 4.36 -62.97 1.67
N GLY A 92 4.82 -62.17 0.71
CA GLY A 92 4.35 -62.17 -0.67
C GLY A 92 4.93 -60.98 -1.45
N SER A 93 5.60 -61.26 -2.56
CA SER A 93 6.40 -60.37 -3.39
C SER A 93 5.63 -59.20 -4.05
N THR A 94 5.84 -57.97 -3.60
CA THR A 94 5.89 -56.72 -4.40
C THR A 94 6.34 -55.57 -3.47
N PRO A 95 7.30 -54.69 -3.83
CA PRO A 95 7.53 -53.49 -3.04
C PRO A 95 6.31 -52.57 -3.23
N PRO A 96 5.65 -52.06 -2.17
CA PRO A 96 4.56 -51.13 -2.36
C PRO A 96 5.17 -49.81 -2.85
N ARG A 97 4.94 -49.46 -4.13
CA ARG A 97 4.86 -48.03 -4.49
C ARG A 97 3.81 -47.44 -3.58
N GLU A 98 4.21 -46.50 -2.72
CA GLU A 98 3.32 -45.78 -1.82
C GLU A 98 2.19 -45.14 -2.64
N ALA A 99 1.07 -45.84 -2.76
CA ALA A 99 -0.15 -45.25 -3.28
C ALA A 99 -0.59 -44.24 -2.22
N PHE A 100 -0.41 -42.96 -2.50
CA PHE A 100 -0.88 -41.87 -1.66
C PHE A 100 -2.38 -42.07 -1.41
N ASP A 101 -2.75 -42.52 -0.21
CA ASP A 101 -4.14 -42.80 0.13
C ASP A 101 -4.84 -41.48 0.46
N TRP A 102 -5.46 -40.90 -0.57
CA TRP A 102 -6.29 -39.70 -0.47
C TRP A 102 -7.33 -39.81 0.66
N LEU A 103 -7.90 -41.00 0.88
CA LEU A 103 -8.87 -41.24 1.95
C LEU A 103 -8.25 -41.14 3.34
N MET A 104 -7.00 -41.56 3.51
CA MET A 104 -6.26 -41.34 4.75
C MET A 104 -5.89 -39.87 4.96
N LEU A 105 -5.50 -39.13 3.91
CA LEU A 105 -5.30 -37.68 4.03
C LEU A 105 -6.61 -36.97 4.42
N TYR A 106 -7.73 -37.29 3.75
CA TYR A 106 -9.06 -36.78 4.09
C TYR A 106 -9.40 -37.05 5.56
N ARG A 107 -9.19 -38.30 6.03
CA ARG A 107 -9.45 -38.68 7.42
C ARG A 107 -8.50 -38.03 8.41
N LYS A 108 -7.24 -37.75 8.05
CA LYS A 108 -6.27 -37.07 8.94
C LYS A 108 -6.61 -35.60 9.10
N LEU A 109 -6.92 -34.91 8.00
CA LEU A 109 -7.35 -33.51 8.01
C LEU A 109 -8.64 -33.34 8.83
N ARG A 110 -9.56 -34.31 8.77
CA ARG A 110 -10.78 -34.34 9.59
C ARG A 110 -10.57 -34.88 11.01
N GLY A 111 -9.60 -35.77 11.21
CA GLY A 111 -9.31 -36.44 12.49
C GLY A 111 -8.54 -35.56 13.46
N GLY A 112 -7.78 -34.58 12.95
CA GLY A 112 -7.34 -33.42 13.74
C GLY A 112 -8.48 -32.47 14.12
N ALA A 113 -9.63 -32.55 13.42
CA ALA A 113 -10.86 -31.82 13.72
C ALA A 113 -11.87 -32.61 14.59
N ALA A 114 -11.51 -33.83 15.05
CA ALA A 114 -12.35 -34.59 15.97
C ALA A 114 -12.02 -34.21 17.43
N ALA A 115 -12.91 -33.41 18.03
CA ALA A 115 -12.93 -33.04 19.45
C ALA A 115 -11.63 -32.42 20.00
N VAL A 116 -11.01 -31.52 19.26
CA VAL A 116 -10.35 -30.38 19.92
C VAL A 116 -11.48 -29.40 20.18
N ASP A 117 -11.67 -28.97 21.43
CA ASP A 117 -12.55 -27.85 21.73
C ASP A 117 -12.24 -26.75 20.71
N GLY A 118 -13.26 -26.26 19.98
CA GLY A 118 -13.08 -25.14 19.07
C GLY A 118 -12.36 -23.99 19.78
N PRO A 119 -11.82 -23.00 19.06
CA PRO A 119 -11.19 -21.84 19.69
C PRO A 119 -12.07 -21.36 20.87
N ALA A 120 -11.44 -21.19 22.04
CA ALA A 120 -12.15 -21.00 23.32
C ALA A 120 -13.16 -19.83 23.27
N ASP A 121 -12.92 -18.87 22.37
CA ASP A 121 -13.88 -17.85 21.95
C ASP A 121 -14.13 -17.93 20.42
N PRO A 122 -15.37 -17.73 19.94
CA PRO A 122 -15.65 -17.63 18.52
C PRO A 122 -14.94 -16.42 17.89
N PHE A 123 -14.44 -16.59 16.66
CA PHE A 123 -13.83 -15.49 15.92
C PHE A 123 -14.82 -14.35 15.67
N LEU A 124 -14.33 -13.11 15.67
CA LEU A 124 -15.14 -11.98 15.25
C LEU A 124 -15.55 -12.14 13.78
N SER A 125 -16.83 -11.89 13.52
CA SER A 125 -17.39 -11.85 12.18
C SER A 125 -17.14 -10.48 11.55
N GLU A 126 -16.85 -10.46 10.26
CA GLU A 126 -16.69 -9.21 9.52
C GLU A 126 -18.06 -8.56 9.28
N ALA A 127 -18.13 -7.24 9.45
CA ALA A 127 -19.33 -6.51 9.05
C ALA A 127 -19.49 -6.53 7.53
N SER A 128 -20.73 -6.71 7.05
CA SER A 128 -21.00 -6.70 5.62
C SER A 128 -20.75 -5.32 5.01
N LEU A 129 -20.01 -5.25 3.90
CA LEU A 129 -19.85 -4.02 3.11
C LEU A 129 -21.20 -3.44 2.65
N HIS A 130 -22.22 -4.30 2.48
CA HIS A 130 -23.59 -3.88 2.16
C HIS A 130 -24.20 -2.95 3.22
N ASP A 131 -23.68 -2.98 4.44
CA ASP A 131 -24.21 -2.26 5.59
C ASP A 131 -23.33 -1.07 6.02
N VAL A 132 -22.19 -0.83 5.35
CA VAL A 132 -21.25 0.26 5.66
C VAL A 132 -21.23 1.31 4.55
N ARG A 133 -21.48 2.58 4.88
CA ARG A 133 -21.35 3.72 3.96
C ARG A 133 -20.34 4.72 4.45
N LEU A 134 -19.32 4.98 3.64
CA LEU A 134 -18.35 6.05 3.91
C LEU A 134 -19.02 7.41 3.77
N GLN A 135 -18.66 8.35 4.65
CA GLN A 135 -19.21 9.69 4.65
C GLN A 135 -18.72 10.49 3.42
N PRO A 136 -19.63 11.07 2.61
CA PRO A 136 -19.27 11.92 1.48
C PRO A 136 -18.36 13.09 1.85
N GLY A 137 -17.45 13.44 0.94
CA GLY A 137 -16.50 14.54 1.11
C GLY A 137 -15.26 14.22 1.94
N THR A 138 -15.16 13.02 2.52
CA THR A 138 -13.95 12.56 3.21
C THR A 138 -12.93 11.98 2.23
N VAL A 139 -11.64 11.94 2.61
CA VAL A 139 -10.56 11.39 1.78
C VAL A 139 -10.82 9.91 1.41
N TYR A 140 -11.35 9.12 2.34
CA TYR A 140 -11.68 7.71 2.09
C TYR A 140 -12.81 7.55 1.08
N TRP A 141 -13.88 8.37 1.22
CA TRP A 141 -14.97 8.37 0.26
C TRP A 141 -14.49 8.82 -1.12
N GLN A 142 -13.69 9.88 -1.19
CA GLN A 142 -13.13 10.37 -2.46
C GLN A 142 -12.28 9.30 -3.13
N ALA A 143 -11.41 8.61 -2.38
CA ALA A 143 -10.59 7.54 -2.93
C ALA A 143 -11.42 6.35 -3.45
N GLN A 144 -12.50 6.00 -2.75
CA GLN A 144 -13.49 5.01 -3.21
C GLN A 144 -14.17 5.47 -4.51
N GLN A 145 -14.61 6.73 -4.60
CA GLN A 145 -15.28 7.24 -5.80
C GLN A 145 -14.34 7.30 -7.01
N THR A 146 -13.10 7.76 -6.84
CA THR A 146 -12.08 7.75 -7.91
C THR A 146 -11.88 6.33 -8.46
N ASN A 147 -11.89 5.33 -7.59
CA ASN A 147 -11.78 3.94 -8.02
C ASN A 147 -13.06 3.40 -8.67
N LEU A 148 -14.25 3.77 -8.18
CA LEU A 148 -15.52 3.42 -8.80
C LEU A 148 -15.58 3.96 -10.25
N GLU A 149 -15.15 5.20 -10.43
CA GLU A 149 -15.08 5.84 -11.74
C GLU A 149 -14.14 5.07 -12.69
N TYR A 150 -13.00 4.58 -12.19
CA TYR A 150 -12.11 3.73 -12.96
C TYR A 150 -12.73 2.37 -13.33
N LEU A 151 -13.38 1.69 -12.38
CA LEU A 151 -14.03 0.40 -12.65
C LEU A 151 -15.17 0.52 -13.68
N LEU A 152 -15.87 1.65 -13.70
CA LEU A 152 -16.89 1.98 -14.70
C LEU A 152 -16.27 2.35 -16.05
N LEU A 153 -15.07 2.95 -16.07
CA LEU A 153 -14.36 3.34 -17.28
C LEU A 153 -13.90 2.14 -18.12
N LEU A 154 -13.51 1.04 -17.49
CA LEU A 154 -12.96 -0.14 -18.19
C LEU A 154 -14.00 -0.85 -19.05
N ASP A 155 -13.74 -1.10 -20.32
CA ASP A 155 -14.67 -1.75 -21.25
C ASP A 155 -14.77 -3.27 -20.98
N ALA A 156 -16.01 -3.77 -20.88
CA ALA A 156 -16.27 -5.17 -20.54
C ALA A 156 -15.82 -6.14 -21.64
N ASP A 157 -15.97 -5.78 -22.92
CA ASP A 157 -15.56 -6.62 -24.04
C ASP A 157 -14.03 -6.70 -24.14
N ARG A 158 -13.33 -5.59 -23.86
CA ARG A 158 -11.86 -5.56 -23.79
C ARG A 158 -11.31 -6.39 -22.63
N LEU A 159 -11.96 -6.35 -21.46
CA LEU A 159 -11.58 -7.18 -20.29
C LEU A 159 -11.62 -8.68 -20.64
N VAL A 160 -12.69 -9.15 -21.26
CA VAL A 160 -12.89 -10.57 -21.56
C VAL A 160 -12.35 -11.00 -22.92
N TRP A 161 -11.66 -10.10 -23.64
CA TRP A 161 -11.18 -10.35 -25.01
C TRP A 161 -10.32 -11.60 -25.10
N SER A 162 -9.32 -11.73 -24.23
CA SER A 162 -8.38 -12.87 -24.23
C SER A 162 -9.07 -14.18 -23.84
N PHE A 163 -10.08 -14.13 -22.97
CA PHE A 163 -10.89 -15.30 -22.60
C PHE A 163 -11.74 -15.81 -23.78
N ARG A 164 -12.39 -14.90 -24.51
CA ARG A 164 -13.16 -15.26 -25.72
C ARG A 164 -12.26 -15.89 -26.79
N THR A 165 -11.11 -15.26 -27.06
CA THR A 165 -10.11 -15.79 -27.99
C THR A 165 -9.64 -17.19 -27.59
N GLN A 166 -9.34 -17.39 -26.30
CA GLN A 166 -8.92 -18.69 -25.76
C GLN A 166 -10.01 -19.77 -25.87
N ALA A 167 -11.29 -19.40 -25.69
CA ALA A 167 -12.42 -20.31 -25.82
C ALA A 167 -12.86 -20.56 -27.27
N GLY A 168 -12.25 -19.88 -28.26
CA GLY A 168 -12.67 -19.94 -29.67
C GLY A 168 -14.01 -19.25 -29.94
N LEU A 169 -14.36 -18.24 -29.12
CA LEU A 169 -15.52 -17.37 -29.31
C LEU A 169 -15.09 -16.07 -30.02
N THR A 170 -16.05 -15.38 -30.66
CA THR A 170 -15.79 -14.08 -31.30
C THR A 170 -15.42 -13.02 -30.26
N ALA A 171 -14.21 -12.48 -30.32
CA ALA A 171 -13.74 -11.43 -29.43
C ALA A 171 -14.00 -10.04 -30.01
N THR A 172 -14.92 -9.27 -29.42
CA THR A 172 -15.24 -7.89 -29.80
C THR A 172 -14.20 -6.91 -29.27
N GLY A 173 -13.81 -5.92 -30.07
CA GLY A 173 -12.88 -4.87 -29.66
C GLY A 173 -11.41 -5.30 -29.70
N THR A 174 -10.57 -4.61 -28.92
CA THR A 174 -9.12 -4.87 -28.81
C THR A 174 -8.73 -5.18 -27.36
N PRO A 175 -7.74 -6.05 -27.12
CA PRO A 175 -7.29 -6.35 -25.77
C PRO A 175 -6.73 -5.11 -25.08
N TYR A 176 -6.64 -5.16 -23.76
CA TYR A 176 -5.89 -4.19 -22.98
C TYR A 176 -4.37 -4.38 -23.16
N GLY A 177 -3.61 -3.31 -22.89
CA GLY A 177 -2.15 -3.32 -22.95
C GLY A 177 -1.51 -3.83 -21.66
N GLY A 178 -0.23 -3.52 -21.48
CA GLY A 178 0.51 -3.87 -20.27
C GLY A 178 0.54 -5.38 -20.01
N TRP A 179 0.35 -5.78 -18.76
CA TRP A 179 0.38 -7.20 -18.38
C TRP A 179 -0.87 -7.99 -18.78
N GLU A 180 -1.91 -7.30 -19.26
CA GLU A 180 -3.10 -7.90 -19.90
C GLU A 180 -2.95 -8.04 -21.42
N GLY A 181 -1.79 -7.67 -21.98
CA GLY A 181 -1.50 -7.82 -23.39
C GLY A 181 -1.71 -9.26 -23.88
N PRO A 182 -2.19 -9.46 -25.12
CA PRO A 182 -2.60 -10.78 -25.62
C PRO A 182 -1.47 -11.82 -25.68
N ASN A 183 -0.21 -11.37 -25.71
CA ASN A 183 0.99 -12.21 -25.74
C ASN A 183 1.68 -12.33 -24.38
N VAL A 184 1.17 -11.68 -23.34
CA VAL A 184 1.74 -11.74 -21.98
C VAL A 184 1.23 -12.98 -21.28
N GLU A 185 2.12 -13.73 -20.64
CA GLU A 185 1.77 -15.01 -20.00
C GLU A 185 0.89 -14.84 -18.75
N LEU A 186 0.92 -13.66 -18.10
CA LEU A 186 0.12 -13.32 -16.93
C LEU A 186 -1.31 -12.85 -17.25
N ARG A 187 -1.66 -12.64 -18.52
CA ARG A 187 -2.96 -12.08 -18.93
C ARG A 187 -4.15 -12.82 -18.29
N GLY A 188 -5.22 -12.09 -18.00
CA GLY A 188 -6.40 -12.55 -17.27
C GLY A 188 -6.33 -12.35 -15.76
N HIS A 189 -5.16 -12.09 -15.19
CA HIS A 189 -5.01 -11.87 -13.75
C HIS A 189 -5.76 -10.62 -13.27
N PHE A 190 -5.71 -9.52 -14.03
CA PHE A 190 -6.41 -8.30 -13.67
C PHE A 190 -7.92 -8.47 -13.80
N VAL A 191 -8.39 -9.28 -14.75
CA VAL A 191 -9.82 -9.60 -14.87
C VAL A 191 -10.32 -10.32 -13.62
N GLY A 192 -9.53 -11.24 -13.06
CA GLY A 192 -9.82 -11.84 -11.75
C GLY A 192 -9.94 -10.80 -10.63
N HIS A 193 -8.97 -9.87 -10.54
CA HIS A 193 -9.05 -8.74 -9.61
C HIS A 193 -10.25 -7.82 -9.84
N TYR A 194 -10.62 -7.58 -11.10
CA TYR A 194 -11.79 -6.78 -11.47
C TYR A 194 -13.09 -7.40 -10.95
N LEU A 195 -13.23 -8.73 -11.03
CA LEU A 195 -14.39 -9.43 -10.46
C LEU A 195 -14.47 -9.22 -8.94
N SER A 196 -13.37 -9.38 -8.20
CA SER A 196 -13.33 -9.11 -6.76
C SER A 196 -13.64 -7.64 -6.44
N ALA A 197 -12.98 -6.71 -7.12
CA ALA A 197 -13.11 -5.28 -6.89
C ALA A 197 -14.55 -4.80 -7.15
N THR A 198 -15.16 -5.22 -8.26
CA THR A 198 -16.53 -4.81 -8.60
C THR A 198 -17.57 -5.36 -7.65
N ALA A 199 -17.43 -6.61 -7.17
CA ALA A 199 -18.32 -7.17 -6.15
C ALA A 199 -18.26 -6.36 -4.84
N LYS A 200 -17.04 -6.07 -4.37
CA LYS A 200 -16.79 -5.29 -3.14
C LYS A 200 -17.24 -3.83 -3.28
N MET A 201 -16.99 -3.22 -4.43
CA MET A 201 -17.39 -1.84 -4.72
C MET A 201 -18.91 -1.72 -4.83
N TRP A 202 -19.56 -2.68 -5.48
CA TRP A 202 -21.03 -2.74 -5.54
C TRP A 202 -21.63 -2.85 -4.14
N ALA A 203 -21.13 -3.75 -3.29
CA ALA A 203 -21.60 -3.84 -1.90
C ALA A 203 -21.39 -2.53 -1.12
N SER A 204 -20.27 -1.86 -1.35
CA SER A 204 -19.94 -0.61 -0.66
C SER A 204 -20.76 0.60 -1.10
N THR A 205 -21.29 0.61 -2.33
CA THR A 205 -21.89 1.80 -2.96
C THR A 205 -23.32 1.61 -3.48
N HIS A 206 -23.76 0.36 -3.67
CA HIS A 206 -24.98 -0.01 -4.40
C HIS A 206 -25.12 0.64 -5.78
N ASN A 207 -24.00 0.82 -6.50
CA ASN A 207 -24.05 1.37 -7.85
C ASN A 207 -24.61 0.33 -8.86
N ASP A 208 -25.84 0.56 -9.36
CA ASP A 208 -26.52 -0.37 -10.27
C ASP A 208 -25.84 -0.49 -11.65
N THR A 209 -25.20 0.58 -12.13
CA THR A 209 -24.45 0.54 -13.40
C THR A 209 -23.27 -0.43 -13.29
N LEU A 210 -22.54 -0.37 -12.18
CA LEU A 210 -21.47 -1.31 -11.89
C LEU A 210 -21.99 -2.74 -11.76
N ARG A 211 -23.14 -2.93 -11.08
CA ARG A 211 -23.78 -4.24 -10.93
C ARG A 211 -24.09 -4.89 -12.28
N ALA A 212 -24.70 -4.14 -13.19
CA ALA A 212 -25.00 -4.62 -14.54
C ALA A 212 -23.71 -5.00 -15.29
N LYS A 213 -22.70 -4.14 -15.21
CA LYS A 213 -21.41 -4.33 -15.89
C LYS A 213 -20.64 -5.56 -15.37
N MET A 214 -20.47 -5.70 -14.06
CA MET A 214 -19.78 -6.87 -13.49
C MET A 214 -20.52 -8.17 -13.80
N SER A 215 -21.87 -8.15 -13.79
CA SER A 215 -22.68 -9.32 -14.14
C SER A 215 -22.47 -9.74 -15.60
N SER A 216 -22.39 -8.77 -16.53
CA SER A 216 -22.11 -9.05 -17.94
C SER A 216 -20.74 -9.69 -18.17
N VAL A 217 -19.72 -9.29 -17.41
CA VAL A 217 -18.38 -9.92 -17.46
C VAL A 217 -18.47 -11.37 -16.99
N VAL A 218 -19.15 -11.65 -15.88
CA VAL A 218 -19.36 -13.03 -15.39
C VAL A 218 -20.11 -13.88 -16.42
N ASP A 219 -21.15 -13.34 -17.06
CA ASP A 219 -21.92 -14.05 -18.09
C ASP A 219 -21.03 -14.46 -19.27
N VAL A 220 -20.17 -13.57 -19.76
CA VAL A 220 -19.24 -13.89 -20.85
C VAL A 220 -18.20 -14.92 -20.43
N LEU A 221 -17.64 -14.81 -19.23
CA LEU A 221 -16.68 -15.78 -18.71
C LEU A 221 -17.32 -17.17 -18.54
N ASN A 222 -18.57 -17.22 -18.11
CA ASN A 222 -19.37 -18.44 -18.02
C ASN A 222 -19.56 -19.07 -19.41
N ASP A 223 -19.88 -18.28 -20.44
CA ASP A 223 -20.00 -18.77 -21.81
C ASP A 223 -18.66 -19.33 -22.33
N CYS A 224 -17.54 -18.67 -22.00
CA CYS A 224 -16.20 -19.17 -22.30
C CYS A 224 -15.94 -20.53 -21.63
N GLN A 225 -16.17 -20.65 -20.33
CA GLN A 225 -15.96 -21.90 -19.59
C GLN A 225 -16.84 -23.05 -20.11
N LYS A 226 -18.12 -22.76 -20.42
CA LYS A 226 -19.04 -23.73 -21.02
C LYS A 226 -18.58 -24.20 -22.39
N LYS A 227 -18.10 -23.28 -23.23
CA LYS A 227 -17.56 -23.61 -24.56
C LYS A 227 -16.34 -24.53 -24.46
N MET A 228 -15.49 -24.33 -23.46
CA MET A 228 -14.33 -25.19 -23.20
C MET A 228 -14.74 -26.56 -22.64
N GLY A 229 -15.81 -26.64 -21.85
CA GLY A 229 -16.49 -27.90 -21.47
C GLY A 229 -15.76 -28.76 -20.43
N THR A 230 -14.65 -28.31 -19.88
CA THR A 230 -13.80 -29.08 -18.94
C THR A 230 -13.83 -28.55 -17.50
N GLY A 231 -14.50 -27.42 -17.24
CA GLY A 231 -14.40 -26.66 -16.00
C GLY A 231 -13.20 -25.70 -15.96
N TYR A 232 -12.29 -25.76 -16.94
CA TYR A 232 -11.18 -24.82 -17.07
C TYR A 232 -11.65 -23.44 -17.53
N LEU A 233 -11.08 -22.39 -16.94
CA LEU A 233 -11.26 -21.01 -17.35
C LEU A 233 -9.96 -20.22 -17.14
N SER A 234 -9.44 -19.64 -18.22
CA SER A 234 -8.29 -18.72 -18.20
C SER A 234 -8.27 -17.91 -19.50
N ALA A 235 -7.47 -16.83 -19.53
CA ALA A 235 -7.14 -16.08 -20.72
C ALA A 235 -5.99 -16.70 -21.53
N PHE A 236 -5.41 -17.79 -21.04
CA PHE A 236 -4.31 -18.52 -21.66
C PHE A 236 -4.61 -20.04 -21.72
N PRO A 237 -3.85 -20.83 -22.49
CA PRO A 237 -4.18 -22.23 -22.71
C PRO A 237 -3.57 -23.11 -21.60
N SER A 238 -4.14 -24.31 -21.38
CA SER A 238 -3.79 -25.17 -20.24
C SER A 238 -2.33 -25.65 -20.22
N GLU A 239 -1.63 -25.58 -21.35
CA GLU A 239 -0.23 -25.94 -21.56
C GLU A 239 0.73 -25.11 -20.70
N PHE A 240 0.29 -23.94 -20.20
CA PHE A 240 1.07 -23.17 -19.23
C PHE A 240 1.25 -23.93 -17.91
N PHE A 241 0.23 -24.70 -17.50
CA PHE A 241 0.34 -25.59 -16.35
C PHE A 241 1.22 -26.80 -16.64
N ASP A 242 1.19 -27.33 -17.87
CA ASP A 242 2.09 -28.41 -18.27
C ASP A 242 3.55 -27.96 -18.11
N ARG A 243 3.85 -26.71 -18.50
CA ARG A 243 5.17 -26.10 -18.32
C ARG A 243 5.55 -25.94 -16.85
N ALA A 244 4.66 -25.38 -16.01
CA ALA A 244 4.91 -25.21 -14.58
C ALA A 244 5.17 -26.56 -13.89
N GLU A 245 4.33 -27.57 -14.14
CA GLU A 245 4.45 -28.91 -13.57
C GLU A 245 5.65 -29.69 -14.15
N ALA A 246 6.08 -29.33 -15.36
CA ALA A 246 7.33 -29.77 -15.96
C ALA A 246 8.58 -29.07 -15.37
N LEU A 247 8.42 -28.10 -14.46
CA LEU A 247 9.48 -27.23 -13.92
C LEU A 247 10.24 -26.46 -15.02
N THR A 248 9.49 -26.05 -16.03
CA THR A 248 9.97 -25.21 -17.13
C THR A 248 9.42 -23.80 -16.96
N THR A 249 10.20 -22.81 -17.36
CA THR A 249 9.84 -21.39 -17.25
C THR A 249 8.45 -21.14 -17.80
N VAL A 250 7.61 -20.44 -17.04
CA VAL A 250 6.30 -19.88 -17.41
C VAL A 250 5.96 -18.86 -16.33
N TRP A 251 5.24 -17.79 -16.68
CA TRP A 251 4.90 -16.77 -15.70
C TRP A 251 3.59 -17.06 -14.96
N ALA A 252 3.72 -17.47 -13.69
CA ALA A 252 2.71 -17.47 -12.63
C ALA A 252 1.27 -17.89 -13.04
N PRO A 253 1.09 -19.07 -13.67
CA PRO A 253 -0.23 -19.49 -14.13
C PRO A 253 -1.18 -19.80 -12.95
N TYR A 254 -0.68 -20.35 -11.83
CA TYR A 254 -1.49 -20.59 -10.63
C TYR A 254 -1.88 -19.29 -9.92
N TYR A 255 -1.00 -18.29 -9.86
CA TYR A 255 -1.36 -16.94 -9.39
C TYR A 255 -2.55 -16.35 -10.15
N THR A 256 -2.54 -16.47 -11.47
CA THR A 256 -3.59 -15.92 -12.34
C THR A 256 -4.92 -16.62 -12.09
N ILE A 257 -4.90 -17.95 -12.00
CA ILE A 257 -6.09 -18.74 -11.67
C ILE A 257 -6.61 -18.41 -10.28
N HIS A 258 -5.74 -18.22 -9.29
CA HIS A 258 -6.17 -17.76 -7.97
C HIS A 258 -6.97 -16.45 -8.07
N LYS A 259 -6.55 -15.46 -8.87
CA LYS A 259 -7.32 -14.21 -9.02
C LYS A 259 -8.68 -14.45 -9.65
N ILE A 260 -8.76 -15.29 -10.67
CA ILE A 260 -10.02 -15.62 -11.34
C ILE A 260 -10.95 -16.36 -10.36
N MET A 261 -10.44 -17.35 -9.65
CA MET A 261 -11.20 -18.13 -8.66
C MET A 261 -11.68 -17.25 -7.51
N GLN A 262 -10.82 -16.40 -6.93
CA GLN A 262 -11.21 -15.48 -5.85
C GLN A 262 -12.22 -14.45 -6.35
N GLY A 263 -12.03 -13.93 -7.57
CA GLY A 263 -12.97 -13.03 -8.22
C GLY A 263 -14.37 -13.63 -8.39
N LEU A 264 -14.45 -14.86 -8.87
CA LEU A 264 -15.72 -15.58 -9.00
C LEU A 264 -16.33 -15.90 -7.63
N LEU A 265 -15.50 -16.28 -6.66
CA LEU A 265 -15.95 -16.54 -5.30
C LEU A 265 -16.54 -15.28 -4.66
N ASP A 266 -15.89 -14.11 -4.81
CA ASP A 266 -16.38 -12.82 -4.33
C ASP A 266 -17.68 -12.41 -5.03
N GLN A 267 -17.83 -12.69 -6.33
CA GLN A 267 -19.09 -12.48 -7.06
C GLN A 267 -20.24 -13.33 -6.48
N TYR A 268 -19.95 -14.50 -5.90
CA TYR A 268 -20.94 -15.27 -5.17
C TYR A 268 -21.15 -14.75 -3.74
N THR A 269 -20.10 -14.70 -2.93
CA THR A 269 -20.19 -14.44 -1.48
C THR A 269 -20.59 -13.00 -1.15
N VAL A 270 -20.19 -12.04 -2.00
CA VAL A 270 -20.50 -10.61 -1.82
C VAL A 270 -21.64 -10.18 -2.73
N ALA A 271 -21.64 -10.62 -4.00
CA ALA A 271 -22.62 -10.16 -4.99
C ALA A 271 -23.85 -11.08 -5.19
N GLY A 272 -23.86 -12.28 -4.61
CA GLY A 272 -24.96 -13.23 -4.72
C GLY A 272 -25.11 -13.89 -6.09
N ASN A 273 -24.06 -13.89 -6.92
CA ASN A 273 -24.11 -14.48 -8.26
C ASN A 273 -23.86 -16.01 -8.21
N SER A 274 -24.93 -16.80 -8.35
CA SER A 274 -24.85 -18.26 -8.29
C SER A 274 -24.07 -18.89 -9.45
N LYS A 275 -24.10 -18.29 -10.65
CA LYS A 275 -23.30 -18.79 -11.79
C LYS A 275 -21.82 -18.77 -11.47
N ALA A 276 -21.35 -17.72 -10.78
CA ALA A 276 -19.95 -17.60 -10.39
C ALA A 276 -19.51 -18.73 -9.45
N LEU A 277 -20.39 -19.20 -8.55
CA LEU A 277 -20.13 -20.36 -7.70
C LEU A 277 -19.98 -21.65 -8.52
N GLU A 278 -20.89 -21.89 -9.47
CA GLU A 278 -20.80 -23.06 -10.36
C GLU A 278 -19.48 -23.06 -11.14
N MET A 279 -19.06 -21.89 -11.63
CA MET A 279 -17.82 -21.73 -12.37
C MET A 279 -16.58 -22.04 -11.51
N VAL A 280 -16.48 -21.48 -10.30
CA VAL A 280 -15.32 -21.71 -9.43
C VAL A 280 -15.25 -23.15 -8.92
N VAL A 281 -16.39 -23.80 -8.69
CA VAL A 281 -16.46 -25.25 -8.39
C VAL A 281 -15.98 -26.07 -9.59
N GLY A 282 -16.36 -25.69 -10.81
CA GLY A 282 -15.85 -26.31 -12.04
C GLY A 282 -14.32 -26.20 -12.15
N MET A 283 -13.77 -25.02 -11.85
CA MET A 283 -12.32 -24.80 -11.83
C MET A 283 -11.62 -25.63 -10.75
N ALA A 284 -12.16 -25.65 -9.53
CA ALA A 284 -11.59 -26.41 -8.41
C ALA A 284 -11.57 -27.92 -8.71
N ASN A 285 -12.61 -28.46 -9.35
CA ASN A 285 -12.62 -29.85 -9.82
C ASN A 285 -11.54 -30.11 -10.87
N TYR A 286 -11.42 -29.25 -11.89
CA TYR A 286 -10.39 -29.36 -12.92
C TYR A 286 -8.98 -29.41 -12.30
N PHE A 287 -8.66 -28.47 -11.41
CA PHE A 287 -7.33 -28.42 -10.77
C PHE A 287 -7.12 -29.53 -9.75
N SER A 288 -8.18 -30.02 -9.08
CA SER A 288 -8.08 -31.19 -8.19
C SER A 288 -7.62 -32.43 -8.96
N ASP A 289 -8.26 -32.71 -10.09
CA ASP A 289 -7.92 -33.86 -10.92
C ASP A 289 -6.53 -33.70 -11.54
N ARG A 290 -6.19 -32.49 -11.98
CA ARG A 290 -4.87 -32.16 -12.52
C ARG A 290 -3.74 -32.39 -11.51
N VAL A 291 -3.85 -31.82 -10.31
CA VAL A 291 -2.83 -31.99 -9.26
C VAL A 291 -2.71 -33.45 -8.85
N LYS A 292 -3.83 -34.18 -8.71
CA LYS A 292 -3.79 -35.63 -8.46
C LYS A 292 -3.02 -36.38 -9.54
N ASN A 293 -3.25 -36.06 -10.81
CA ASN A 293 -2.53 -36.67 -11.93
C ASN A 293 -1.03 -36.37 -11.89
N VAL A 294 -0.63 -35.14 -11.53
CA VAL A 294 0.80 -34.77 -11.35
C VAL A 294 1.44 -35.61 -10.25
N ILE A 295 0.78 -35.74 -9.11
CA ILE A 295 1.29 -36.50 -7.96
C ILE A 295 1.38 -38.00 -8.28
N GLN A 296 0.37 -38.55 -8.95
CA GLN A 296 0.36 -39.96 -9.37
C GLN A 296 1.42 -40.26 -10.44
N LYS A 297 1.65 -39.33 -11.37
CA LYS A 297 2.62 -39.49 -12.46
C LYS A 297 4.06 -39.28 -11.99
N TYR A 298 4.28 -38.33 -11.08
CA TYR A 298 5.60 -37.93 -10.61
C TYR A 298 5.76 -38.21 -9.11
N SER A 299 5.35 -37.26 -8.25
CA SER A 299 5.32 -37.41 -6.78
C SER A 299 4.67 -36.17 -6.14
N ILE A 300 4.48 -36.18 -4.81
CA ILE A 300 4.03 -34.99 -4.07
C ILE A 300 5.12 -33.92 -3.99
N GLU A 301 6.39 -34.32 -3.89
CA GLU A 301 7.55 -33.42 -3.92
C GLU A 301 7.65 -32.71 -5.26
N ARG A 302 7.31 -33.40 -6.37
CA ARG A 302 7.24 -32.77 -7.69
C ARG A 302 6.19 -31.67 -7.74
N HIS A 303 5.02 -31.91 -7.15
CA HIS A 303 3.96 -30.91 -7.05
C HIS A 303 4.45 -29.70 -6.25
N TRP A 304 5.01 -29.90 -5.06
CA TRP A 304 5.54 -28.79 -4.25
C TRP A 304 6.71 -28.04 -4.90
N ALA A 305 7.58 -28.74 -5.64
CA ALA A 305 8.63 -28.10 -6.43
C ALA A 305 8.06 -27.18 -7.51
N SER A 306 6.89 -27.51 -8.09
CA SER A 306 6.22 -26.64 -9.06
C SER A 306 5.63 -25.38 -8.44
N LEU A 307 5.35 -25.39 -7.13
CA LEU A 307 4.89 -24.21 -6.37
C LEU A 307 6.04 -23.25 -5.99
N ASN A 308 7.26 -23.52 -6.47
CA ASN A 308 8.29 -22.50 -6.49
C ASN A 308 7.94 -21.41 -7.50
N GLU A 309 7.20 -21.71 -8.57
CA GLU A 309 6.53 -20.67 -9.35
C GLU A 309 5.33 -20.12 -8.57
N GLU A 310 5.08 -18.81 -8.70
CA GLU A 310 4.07 -18.12 -7.89
C GLU A 310 2.65 -18.70 -8.08
N THR A 311 2.03 -19.04 -6.94
CA THR A 311 0.67 -19.57 -6.86
C THR A 311 -0.35 -18.55 -6.33
N GLY A 312 0.10 -17.43 -5.76
CA GLY A 312 -0.76 -16.55 -4.97
C GLY A 312 -1.40 -17.30 -3.79
N GLY A 313 -2.65 -16.96 -3.45
CA GLY A 313 -3.44 -17.58 -2.38
C GLY A 313 -4.33 -18.71 -2.90
N MET A 314 -3.79 -19.64 -3.69
CA MET A 314 -4.57 -20.83 -4.12
C MET A 314 -5.07 -21.63 -2.91
N ASN A 315 -4.27 -21.75 -1.85
CA ASN A 315 -4.71 -22.38 -0.61
C ASN A 315 -5.87 -21.60 0.05
N ASP A 316 -5.76 -20.27 0.15
CA ASP A 316 -6.79 -19.39 0.70
C ASP A 316 -8.16 -19.59 0.03
N VAL A 317 -8.25 -19.37 -1.29
CA VAL A 317 -9.52 -19.45 -2.01
C VAL A 317 -10.16 -20.84 -1.95
N LEU A 318 -9.35 -21.91 -1.91
CA LEU A 318 -9.84 -23.28 -1.83
C LEU A 318 -10.34 -23.65 -0.42
N TYR A 319 -9.69 -23.16 0.63
CA TYR A 319 -10.21 -23.29 1.99
C TYR A 319 -11.52 -22.52 2.17
N GLN A 320 -11.63 -21.30 1.61
CA GLN A 320 -12.89 -20.56 1.57
C GLN A 320 -13.98 -21.31 0.79
N LEU A 321 -13.65 -21.88 -0.37
CA LEU A 321 -14.62 -22.65 -1.15
C LEU A 321 -15.11 -23.90 -0.39
N TYR A 322 -14.24 -24.53 0.39
CA TYR A 322 -14.62 -25.65 1.26
C TYR A 322 -15.67 -25.23 2.30
N THR A 323 -15.56 -24.06 2.94
CA THR A 323 -16.57 -23.63 3.94
C THR A 323 -17.95 -23.40 3.35
N ILE A 324 -18.05 -23.19 2.04
CA ILE A 324 -19.30 -23.00 1.31
C ILE A 324 -19.89 -24.32 0.81
N THR A 325 -19.03 -25.22 0.34
CA THR A 325 -19.44 -26.43 -0.40
C THR A 325 -19.43 -27.70 0.44
N ASP A 326 -18.67 -27.72 1.54
CA ASP A 326 -18.35 -28.90 2.35
C ASP A 326 -17.74 -30.07 1.54
N ASP A 327 -17.24 -29.81 0.31
CA ASP A 327 -16.59 -30.83 -0.52
C ASP A 327 -15.12 -31.00 -0.09
N LEU A 328 -14.83 -32.15 0.50
CA LEU A 328 -13.48 -32.52 0.94
C LEU A 328 -12.42 -32.38 -0.16
N LYS A 329 -12.77 -32.53 -1.44
CA LYS A 329 -11.82 -32.27 -2.55
C LYS A 329 -11.23 -30.87 -2.50
N HIS A 330 -12.03 -29.87 -2.15
CA HIS A 330 -11.56 -28.49 -1.98
C HIS A 330 -10.61 -28.37 -0.79
N LEU A 331 -10.95 -28.97 0.35
CA LEU A 331 -10.09 -29.00 1.54
C LEU A 331 -8.72 -29.62 1.24
N THR A 332 -8.69 -30.77 0.57
CA THR A 332 -7.44 -31.43 0.22
C THR A 332 -6.66 -30.69 -0.84
N LEU A 333 -7.32 -30.13 -1.86
CA LEU A 333 -6.61 -29.33 -2.85
C LEU A 333 -5.99 -28.09 -2.19
N ALA A 334 -6.72 -27.41 -1.29
CA ALA A 334 -6.20 -26.29 -0.51
C ALA A 334 -4.92 -26.66 0.24
N HIS A 335 -4.94 -27.82 0.92
CA HIS A 335 -3.78 -28.32 1.65
C HIS A 335 -2.58 -28.62 0.75
N LEU A 336 -2.80 -29.13 -0.46
CA LEU A 336 -1.71 -29.37 -1.41
C LEU A 336 -1.06 -28.06 -1.90
N PHE A 337 -1.73 -26.92 -1.75
CA PHE A 337 -1.17 -25.59 -2.01
C PHE A 337 -0.57 -24.93 -0.76
N ASP A 338 -0.65 -25.54 0.43
CA ASP A 338 0.14 -25.10 1.59
C ASP A 338 1.62 -25.36 1.29
N LYS A 339 2.42 -24.30 1.12
CA LYS A 339 3.84 -24.38 0.71
C LYS A 339 4.73 -24.75 1.90
N PRO A 340 5.11 -26.03 2.11
CA PRO A 340 5.69 -26.46 3.39
C PRO A 340 7.10 -25.90 3.61
N CYS A 341 7.89 -25.73 2.55
CA CYS A 341 9.23 -25.16 2.62
C CYS A 341 9.27 -23.72 3.16
N PHE A 342 8.17 -22.97 3.03
CA PHE A 342 8.05 -21.61 3.56
C PHE A 342 7.36 -21.62 4.92
N LEU A 343 6.19 -22.27 5.02
CA LEU A 343 5.41 -22.32 6.26
C LEU A 343 6.16 -23.06 7.38
N GLY A 344 7.02 -24.02 7.05
CA GLY A 344 7.87 -24.72 8.01
C GLY A 344 8.91 -23.82 8.67
N LEU A 345 9.44 -22.82 7.97
CA LEU A 345 10.34 -21.82 8.58
C LEU A 345 9.61 -20.95 9.61
N LEU A 346 8.37 -20.58 9.29
CA LEU A 346 7.51 -19.80 10.18
C LEU A 346 7.06 -20.61 11.39
N ALA A 347 6.83 -21.91 11.21
CA ALA A 347 6.48 -22.84 12.29
C ALA A 347 7.58 -22.96 13.35
N VAL A 348 8.85 -22.90 12.94
CA VAL A 348 10.01 -22.88 13.84
C VAL A 348 10.46 -21.47 14.23
N GLN A 349 9.67 -20.44 13.90
CA GLN A 349 9.91 -19.03 14.23
C GLN A 349 11.26 -18.48 13.74
N ALA A 350 11.77 -19.00 12.63
CA ALA A 350 13.05 -18.58 12.06
C ALA A 350 12.88 -17.36 11.13
N ASP A 351 13.50 -16.22 11.45
CA ASP A 351 13.60 -15.05 10.56
C ASP A 351 14.65 -15.27 9.46
N SER A 352 14.35 -16.25 8.61
CA SER A 352 15.16 -16.66 7.47
C SER A 352 14.42 -16.41 6.16
N ILE A 353 13.62 -15.33 6.07
CA ILE A 353 12.80 -15.01 4.89
C ILE A 353 13.51 -14.12 3.85
N SER A 354 14.71 -13.63 4.16
CA SER A 354 15.54 -12.85 3.22
C SER A 354 15.69 -13.55 1.85
N GLY A 355 15.58 -12.79 0.77
CA GLY A 355 15.63 -13.26 -0.62
C GLY A 355 14.34 -13.92 -1.12
N PHE A 356 13.30 -14.08 -0.29
CA PHE A 356 11.99 -14.50 -0.79
C PHE A 356 11.22 -13.32 -1.38
N HIS A 357 10.57 -13.56 -2.53
CA HIS A 357 9.65 -12.61 -3.16
C HIS A 357 8.46 -12.39 -2.23
N SER A 358 8.31 -11.17 -1.71
CA SER A 358 7.41 -10.89 -0.58
C SER A 358 5.96 -11.18 -0.95
N ASN A 359 5.48 -10.66 -2.08
CA ASN A 359 4.08 -10.80 -2.47
C ASN A 359 3.69 -12.21 -2.93
N THR A 360 4.66 -13.07 -3.27
CA THR A 360 4.39 -14.51 -3.51
C THR A 360 4.03 -15.22 -2.22
N HIS A 361 4.69 -14.86 -1.12
CA HIS A 361 4.63 -15.63 0.12
C HIS A 361 3.57 -15.13 1.11
N ILE A 362 3.27 -13.82 1.15
CA ILE A 362 2.21 -13.30 2.05
C ILE A 362 0.84 -13.96 1.77
N PRO A 363 0.37 -14.15 0.53
CA PRO A 363 -0.88 -14.86 0.25
C PRO A 363 -0.90 -16.32 0.75
N VAL A 364 0.26 -16.99 0.78
CA VAL A 364 0.37 -18.34 1.36
C VAL A 364 0.09 -18.29 2.86
N VAL A 365 0.57 -17.24 3.55
CA VAL A 365 0.24 -16.99 4.97
C VAL A 365 -1.24 -16.72 5.16
N VAL A 366 -1.88 -15.95 4.26
CA VAL A 366 -3.33 -15.73 4.31
C VAL A 366 -4.09 -17.06 4.20
N GLY A 367 -3.69 -17.95 3.30
CA GLY A 367 -4.30 -19.29 3.22
C GLY A 367 -3.99 -20.17 4.43
N ALA A 368 -2.82 -20.01 5.06
CA ALA A 368 -2.51 -20.63 6.35
C ALA A 368 -3.44 -20.13 7.46
N GLN A 369 -3.81 -18.85 7.46
CA GLN A 369 -4.82 -18.32 8.37
C GLN A 369 -6.20 -18.93 8.13
N MET A 370 -6.63 -19.01 6.87
CA MET A 370 -7.90 -19.65 6.52
C MET A 370 -7.91 -21.12 6.94
N ARG A 371 -6.79 -21.84 6.80
CA ARG A 371 -6.69 -23.21 7.31
C ARG A 371 -6.94 -23.30 8.81
N TYR A 372 -6.36 -22.39 9.61
CA TYR A 372 -6.66 -22.35 11.04
C TYR A 372 -8.14 -22.12 11.31
N GLU A 373 -8.78 -21.21 10.57
CA GLU A 373 -10.22 -20.95 10.72
C GLU A 373 -11.09 -22.18 10.36
N VAL A 374 -10.66 -22.95 9.37
CA VAL A 374 -11.38 -24.15 8.89
C VAL A 374 -11.15 -25.37 9.78
N THR A 375 -9.91 -25.60 10.23
CA THR A 375 -9.52 -26.87 10.87
C THR A 375 -9.30 -26.77 12.37
N GLY A 376 -9.11 -25.57 12.91
CA GLY A 376 -8.73 -25.35 14.30
C GLY A 376 -7.26 -25.66 14.64
N ASP A 377 -6.42 -25.98 13.65
CA ASP A 377 -5.02 -26.36 13.88
C ASP A 377 -4.18 -25.18 14.43
N ALA A 378 -3.91 -25.20 15.74
CA ALA A 378 -3.22 -24.14 16.46
C ALA A 378 -1.80 -23.84 15.92
N LEU A 379 -1.15 -24.78 15.24
CA LEU A 379 0.14 -24.52 14.58
C LEU A 379 0.02 -23.40 13.55
N TYR A 380 -1.10 -23.35 12.82
CA TYR A 380 -1.30 -22.36 11.76
C TYR A 380 -1.65 -20.97 12.32
N LYS A 381 -2.26 -20.91 13.51
CA LYS A 381 -2.33 -19.66 14.29
C LYS A 381 -0.92 -19.17 14.65
N GLN A 382 -0.07 -20.05 15.18
CA GLN A 382 1.30 -19.70 15.56
C GLN A 382 2.15 -19.26 14.37
N ILE A 383 2.02 -19.92 13.21
CA ILE A 383 2.68 -19.54 11.96
C ILE A 383 2.32 -18.09 11.58
N ALA A 384 1.02 -17.76 11.57
CA ALA A 384 0.55 -16.43 11.18
C ALA A 384 0.99 -15.34 12.18
N THR A 385 0.90 -15.61 13.48
CA THR A 385 1.37 -14.70 14.53
C THR A 385 2.88 -14.47 14.40
N SER A 386 3.68 -15.53 14.28
CA SER A 386 5.14 -15.44 14.16
C SER A 386 5.57 -14.68 12.92
N PHE A 387 4.86 -14.87 11.80
CA PHE A 387 5.10 -14.10 10.58
C PHE A 387 4.84 -12.60 10.77
N MET A 388 3.73 -12.23 11.40
CA MET A 388 3.40 -10.82 11.66
C MET A 388 4.43 -10.16 12.60
N ASP A 389 4.84 -10.86 13.65
CA ASP A 389 5.85 -10.38 14.60
C ASP A 389 7.22 -10.19 13.93
N MET A 390 7.60 -11.13 13.07
CA MET A 390 8.81 -11.04 12.24
C MET A 390 8.77 -9.80 11.34
N ILE A 391 7.72 -9.63 10.53
CA ILE A 391 7.62 -8.47 9.62
C ILE A 391 7.67 -7.15 10.40
N ASN A 392 6.92 -7.03 11.49
CA ASN A 392 6.89 -5.80 12.29
C ASN A 392 8.22 -5.48 12.97
N SER A 393 8.97 -6.50 13.39
CA SER A 393 10.21 -6.32 14.14
C SER A 393 11.44 -6.10 13.25
N SER A 394 11.46 -6.60 12.01
CA SER A 394 12.66 -6.58 11.17
C SER A 394 12.47 -6.11 9.72
N HIS A 395 11.26 -6.17 9.14
CA HIS A 395 11.05 -5.97 7.69
C HIS A 395 10.01 -4.90 7.32
N SER A 396 9.47 -4.14 8.28
CA SER A 396 8.49 -3.08 8.02
C SER A 396 9.10 -1.67 8.08
N TYR A 397 8.79 -0.84 7.08
CA TYR A 397 9.00 0.60 7.11
C TYR A 397 7.97 1.28 8.05
N ALA A 398 8.18 2.56 8.35
CA ALA A 398 7.31 3.35 9.22
C ALA A 398 5.89 3.51 8.65
N THR A 399 5.74 3.40 7.33
CA THR A 399 4.45 3.37 6.63
C THR A 399 3.65 2.10 6.87
N GLY A 400 4.24 1.06 7.47
CA GLY A 400 3.66 -0.28 7.61
C GLY A 400 3.90 -1.20 6.42
N GLY A 401 4.44 -0.67 5.31
CA GLY A 401 4.82 -1.46 4.13
C GLY A 401 6.11 -2.25 4.36
N THR A 402 6.33 -3.27 3.53
CA THR A 402 7.53 -4.14 3.56
C THR A 402 8.07 -4.33 2.14
N SER A 403 9.20 -5.04 1.98
CA SER A 403 9.92 -5.33 0.73
C SER A 403 10.75 -4.19 0.14
N ALA A 404 11.83 -4.57 -0.53
CA ALA A 404 12.66 -3.74 -1.38
C ALA A 404 12.94 -4.52 -2.69
N GLY A 405 12.64 -3.92 -3.83
CA GLY A 405 12.71 -4.57 -5.14
C GLY A 405 11.83 -5.82 -5.24
N GLU A 406 10.68 -5.85 -4.56
CA GLU A 406 9.75 -7.00 -4.44
C GLU A 406 10.20 -8.13 -3.50
N PHE A 407 11.40 -8.04 -2.90
CA PHE A 407 11.94 -9.07 -1.99
C PHE A 407 12.09 -8.58 -0.56
N TRP A 408 12.09 -9.51 0.39
CA TRP A 408 12.60 -9.20 1.73
C TRP A 408 14.13 -9.17 1.70
N ALA A 409 14.71 -8.11 2.24
CA ALA A 409 16.14 -8.03 2.51
C ALA A 409 16.49 -8.78 3.80
N ASP A 410 17.75 -8.71 4.21
CA ASP A 410 18.17 -9.28 5.49
C ASP A 410 17.48 -8.57 6.68
N PRO A 411 17.17 -9.31 7.76
CA PRO A 411 16.48 -8.78 8.93
C PRO A 411 17.16 -7.53 9.48
N LYS A 412 16.37 -6.47 9.72
CA LYS A 412 16.85 -5.20 10.28
C LYS A 412 17.98 -4.57 9.44
N ARG A 413 17.90 -4.65 8.12
CA ARG A 413 18.78 -3.94 7.17
C ARG A 413 18.04 -2.92 6.29
N LEU A 414 16.86 -2.46 6.72
CA LEU A 414 15.98 -1.63 5.88
C LEU A 414 16.62 -0.29 5.47
N ALA A 415 17.49 0.30 6.29
CA ALA A 415 18.14 1.56 5.95
C ALA A 415 18.97 1.48 4.66
N ALA A 416 19.72 0.39 4.48
CA ALA A 416 20.52 0.14 3.28
C ALA A 416 19.67 -0.11 2.02
N THR A 417 18.36 -0.34 2.19
CA THR A 417 17.43 -0.60 1.08
C THR A 417 16.67 0.64 0.61
N LEU A 418 16.80 1.78 1.31
CA LEU A 418 16.07 3.01 0.98
C LEU A 418 16.38 3.45 -0.45
N SER A 419 15.39 3.36 -1.32
CA SER A 419 15.46 3.60 -2.75
C SER A 419 14.09 4.04 -3.31
N THR A 420 13.94 4.00 -4.63
CA THR A 420 12.66 4.20 -5.31
C THR A 420 11.82 2.92 -5.38
N GLU A 421 12.43 1.76 -5.13
CA GLU A 421 11.80 0.44 -5.27
C GLU A 421 11.51 -0.17 -3.89
N ASN A 422 10.83 0.57 -3.02
CA ASN A 422 10.44 0.08 -1.69
C ASN A 422 8.92 -0.08 -1.59
N ALA A 423 8.50 -0.89 -0.61
CA ALA A 423 7.11 -0.97 -0.18
C ALA A 423 6.14 -1.22 -1.34
N GLU A 424 6.33 -2.34 -2.07
CA GLU A 424 5.39 -2.78 -3.11
C GLU A 424 3.95 -2.79 -2.56
N SER A 425 3.02 -2.16 -3.26
CA SER A 425 1.66 -1.96 -2.76
C SER A 425 0.89 -3.28 -2.53
N CYS A 426 1.11 -4.33 -3.33
CA CYS A 426 0.50 -5.64 -3.12
C CYS A 426 0.85 -6.26 -1.78
N THR A 427 2.09 -6.05 -1.31
CA THR A 427 2.53 -6.58 0.00
C THR A 427 1.72 -5.94 1.12
N THR A 428 1.48 -4.63 1.03
CA THR A 428 0.64 -3.89 1.98
C THR A 428 -0.80 -4.43 1.97
N TYR A 429 -1.39 -4.61 0.78
CA TYR A 429 -2.74 -5.19 0.64
C TYR A 429 -2.86 -6.56 1.31
N ASN A 430 -1.89 -7.47 1.11
CA ASN A 430 -1.95 -8.80 1.70
C ASN A 430 -1.61 -8.79 3.19
N MET A 431 -0.72 -7.91 3.66
CA MET A 431 -0.46 -7.72 5.09
C MET A 431 -1.67 -7.18 5.85
N LEU A 432 -2.51 -6.35 5.22
CA LEU A 432 -3.79 -5.93 5.81
C LEU A 432 -4.71 -7.14 6.05
N LYS A 433 -4.74 -8.13 5.15
CA LYS A 433 -5.48 -9.39 5.38
C LYS A 433 -4.91 -10.18 6.57
N VAL A 434 -3.58 -10.30 6.63
CA VAL A 434 -2.90 -10.97 7.76
C VAL A 434 -3.27 -10.32 9.09
N SER A 435 -3.13 -9.01 9.16
CA SER A 435 -3.41 -8.19 10.33
C SER A 435 -4.88 -8.28 10.78
N ARG A 436 -5.85 -8.14 9.87
CA ARG A 436 -7.27 -8.18 10.26
C ARG A 436 -7.71 -9.57 10.72
N ASN A 437 -7.19 -10.64 10.13
CA ASN A 437 -7.50 -12.00 10.57
C ASN A 437 -6.95 -12.27 11.97
N LEU A 438 -5.72 -11.82 12.25
CA LEU A 438 -5.17 -11.89 13.62
C LEU A 438 -6.04 -11.10 14.62
N PHE A 439 -6.49 -9.90 14.25
CA PHE A 439 -7.43 -9.14 15.08
C PHE A 439 -8.74 -9.90 15.34
N ARG A 440 -9.32 -10.56 14.31
CA ARG A 440 -10.55 -11.36 14.46
C ARG A 440 -10.40 -12.48 15.48
N TRP A 441 -9.19 -13.03 15.64
CA TRP A 441 -8.92 -14.14 16.55
C TRP A 441 -8.53 -13.71 17.95
N THR A 442 -7.75 -12.63 18.08
CA THR A 442 -7.11 -12.27 19.35
C THR A 442 -7.70 -11.01 19.98
N LYS A 443 -8.37 -10.18 19.19
CA LYS A 443 -8.88 -8.85 19.58
C LYS A 443 -7.77 -7.90 20.05
N GLU A 444 -6.50 -8.20 19.73
CA GLU A 444 -5.35 -7.39 20.14
C GLU A 444 -5.25 -6.09 19.33
N ILE A 445 -5.19 -4.97 20.03
CA ILE A 445 -5.19 -3.63 19.43
C ILE A 445 -3.96 -3.39 18.54
N ALA A 446 -2.83 -4.05 18.81
CA ALA A 446 -1.63 -3.96 17.98
C ALA A 446 -1.91 -4.30 16.50
N TYR A 447 -2.80 -5.26 16.23
CA TYR A 447 -3.19 -5.60 14.86
C TYR A 447 -4.09 -4.53 14.25
N ALA A 448 -5.03 -3.96 15.00
CA ALA A 448 -5.85 -2.85 14.51
C ALA A 448 -5.02 -1.58 14.22
N ASP A 449 -3.98 -1.32 15.03
CA ASP A 449 -3.06 -0.20 14.85
C ASP A 449 -2.15 -0.39 13.63
N TYR A 450 -1.67 -1.61 13.39
CA TYR A 450 -0.98 -1.93 12.15
C TYR A 450 -1.89 -1.68 10.95
N TYR A 451 -3.14 -2.15 11.00
CA TYR A 451 -4.10 -1.95 9.91
C TYR A 451 -4.34 -0.47 9.63
N GLU A 452 -4.56 0.34 10.67
CA GLU A 452 -4.73 1.79 10.58
C GLU A 452 -3.52 2.44 9.88
N ARG A 453 -2.31 2.10 10.34
CA ARG A 453 -1.05 2.65 9.82
C ARG A 453 -0.82 2.28 8.35
N ALA A 454 -0.97 1.02 8.00
CA ALA A 454 -0.75 0.52 6.64
C ALA A 454 -1.83 1.01 5.66
N LEU A 455 -3.08 1.16 6.11
CA LEU A 455 -4.16 1.75 5.31
C LEU A 455 -3.89 3.23 5.00
N ILE A 456 -3.60 4.03 6.02
CA ILE A 456 -3.42 5.48 5.88
C ILE A 456 -2.16 5.81 5.09
N ASN A 457 -1.04 5.17 5.41
CA ASN A 457 0.26 5.57 4.87
C ASN A 457 0.69 4.75 3.65
N GLY A 458 0.24 3.50 3.56
CA GLY A 458 0.47 2.62 2.43
C GLY A 458 -0.62 2.78 1.38
N VAL A 459 -1.83 2.29 1.67
CA VAL A 459 -2.91 2.21 0.67
C VAL A 459 -3.34 3.58 0.15
N LEU A 460 -3.68 4.54 1.01
CA LEU A 460 -4.12 5.86 0.53
C LEU A 460 -3.03 6.62 -0.26
N SER A 461 -1.76 6.25 -0.09
CA SER A 461 -0.65 6.88 -0.79
C SER A 461 -0.49 6.42 -2.24
N ILE A 462 -1.14 5.33 -2.68
CA ILE A 462 -0.88 4.74 -4.00
C ILE A 462 -1.76 5.23 -5.13
N GLN A 463 -2.86 5.94 -4.83
CA GLN A 463 -3.75 6.53 -5.84
C GLN A 463 -3.34 7.98 -6.09
N ARG A 464 -3.21 8.38 -7.36
CA ARG A 464 -2.81 9.75 -7.72
C ARG A 464 -3.98 10.72 -7.59
N GLY A 465 -4.26 11.18 -6.36
CA GLY A 465 -5.33 12.13 -6.10
C GLY A 465 -6.69 11.63 -6.62
N THR A 466 -7.32 12.40 -7.51
CA THR A 466 -8.62 12.08 -8.11
C THR A 466 -8.51 11.54 -9.53
N ASP A 467 -7.32 11.11 -9.97
CA ASP A 467 -7.14 10.59 -11.32
C ASP A 467 -7.59 9.12 -11.39
N PRO A 468 -8.69 8.79 -12.08
CA PRO A 468 -9.20 7.43 -12.10
C PRO A 468 -8.22 6.51 -12.83
N GLY A 469 -7.79 5.43 -12.17
CA GLY A 469 -6.92 4.43 -12.76
C GLY A 469 -5.44 4.81 -12.85
N VAL A 470 -5.00 5.80 -12.08
CA VAL A 470 -3.58 6.18 -12.00
C VAL A 470 -3.05 5.84 -10.62
N MET A 471 -2.30 4.74 -10.55
CA MET A 471 -1.72 4.19 -9.31
C MET A 471 -0.24 3.85 -9.49
N ILE A 472 0.51 3.81 -8.39
CA ILE A 472 1.90 3.35 -8.33
C ILE A 472 2.03 1.86 -8.02
N TYR A 473 3.18 1.29 -8.35
CA TYR A 473 3.59 -0.05 -7.97
C TYR A 473 4.37 -0.06 -6.65
N MET A 474 5.46 0.71 -6.61
CA MET A 474 6.35 0.91 -5.47
C MET A 474 6.04 2.24 -4.78
N LEU A 475 6.25 2.30 -3.47
CA LEU A 475 6.11 3.51 -2.66
C LEU A 475 7.49 3.96 -2.16
N PRO A 476 8.19 4.85 -2.90
CA PRO A 476 9.57 5.25 -2.62
C PRO A 476 9.78 5.73 -1.18
N GLN A 477 10.86 5.27 -0.54
CA GLN A 477 11.22 5.65 0.84
C GLN A 477 12.55 6.40 0.93
N ALA A 478 13.32 6.47 -0.16
CA ALA A 478 14.57 7.23 -0.20
C ALA A 478 14.38 8.75 0.02
N PRO A 479 15.34 9.41 0.68
CA PRO A 479 15.30 10.86 0.90
C PRO A 479 15.39 11.61 -0.44
N GLY A 480 14.62 12.70 -0.56
CA GLY A 480 14.57 13.50 -1.77
C GLY A 480 14.14 12.71 -3.01
N ARG A 481 13.08 11.91 -2.89
CA ARG A 481 12.46 11.18 -4.01
C ARG A 481 10.97 11.49 -4.09
N SER A 482 10.35 11.08 -5.19
CA SER A 482 8.95 11.33 -5.51
C SER A 482 8.26 10.02 -5.86
N LYS A 483 6.95 9.91 -5.58
CA LYS A 483 6.15 8.73 -5.99
C LYS A 483 6.11 8.58 -7.51
N ALA A 484 6.28 9.68 -8.25
CA ALA A 484 6.39 9.67 -9.70
C ALA A 484 7.69 9.03 -10.22
N ILE A 485 8.69 8.81 -9.36
CA ILE A 485 10.02 8.32 -9.72
C ILE A 485 10.24 6.95 -9.08
N SER A 486 9.88 5.92 -9.83
CA SER A 486 10.26 4.52 -9.64
C SER A 486 10.42 3.86 -11.01
N TYR A 487 10.83 2.59 -11.07
CA TYR A 487 10.88 1.84 -12.32
C TYR A 487 9.56 1.91 -13.10
N HIS A 488 8.44 1.83 -12.39
CA HIS A 488 7.10 1.85 -12.96
C HIS A 488 6.50 3.27 -13.05
N GLY A 489 6.89 4.17 -12.14
CA GLY A 489 6.25 5.48 -11.99
C GLY A 489 4.74 5.37 -11.71
N TRP A 490 3.99 6.40 -12.13
CA TRP A 490 2.54 6.34 -12.21
C TRP A 490 2.12 5.52 -13.42
N GLY A 491 1.27 4.50 -13.21
CA GLY A 491 0.74 3.74 -14.33
C GLY A 491 -0.32 4.51 -15.13
N THR A 492 -0.92 3.82 -16.09
CA THR A 492 -1.90 4.38 -17.03
C THR A 492 -3.21 3.62 -16.97
N LYS A 493 -4.28 4.28 -17.44
CA LYS A 493 -5.65 3.76 -17.41
C LYS A 493 -5.85 2.47 -18.20
N TYR A 494 -5.06 2.22 -19.24
CA TYR A 494 -5.33 1.16 -20.22
C TYR A 494 -4.11 0.31 -20.62
N ASP A 495 -2.93 0.58 -20.08
CA ASP A 495 -1.69 -0.08 -20.53
C ASP A 495 -0.73 -0.51 -19.40
N SER A 496 -1.13 -0.37 -18.13
CA SER A 496 -0.33 -0.84 -16.98
C SER A 496 -0.74 -2.24 -16.53
N PHE A 497 -1.91 -2.35 -15.88
CA PHE A 497 -2.49 -3.61 -15.40
C PHE A 497 -1.51 -4.51 -14.61
N TRP A 498 -0.59 -3.93 -13.85
CA TRP A 498 0.33 -4.69 -13.01
C TRP A 498 -0.40 -5.42 -11.87
N CYS A 499 0.29 -6.31 -11.13
CA CYS A 499 -0.28 -6.92 -9.93
C CYS A 499 -0.79 -5.86 -8.92
N CYS A 500 -0.04 -4.75 -8.77
CA CYS A 500 -0.39 -3.61 -7.93
C CYS A 500 -1.63 -2.85 -8.42
N TYR A 501 -1.93 -2.88 -9.72
CA TYR A 501 -3.21 -2.36 -10.23
C TYR A 501 -4.37 -3.24 -9.75
N GLY A 502 -4.21 -4.56 -9.80
CA GLY A 502 -5.21 -5.52 -9.33
C GLY A 502 -5.52 -5.36 -7.84
N THR A 503 -4.49 -5.35 -6.99
CA THR A 503 -4.68 -5.17 -5.53
C THR A 503 -5.09 -3.75 -5.16
N GLY A 504 -4.66 -2.73 -5.92
CA GLY A 504 -5.07 -1.34 -5.76
C GLY A 504 -6.58 -1.17 -5.95
N ILE A 505 -7.14 -1.65 -7.08
CA ILE A 505 -8.59 -1.55 -7.33
C ILE A 505 -9.42 -2.32 -6.29
N GLU A 506 -8.91 -3.42 -5.76
CA GLU A 506 -9.58 -4.13 -4.67
C GLU A 506 -9.55 -3.35 -3.35
N SER A 507 -8.40 -2.75 -3.00
CA SER A 507 -8.22 -1.98 -1.76
C SER A 507 -9.22 -0.83 -1.68
N PHE A 508 -9.29 -0.01 -2.73
CA PHE A 508 -10.19 1.14 -2.78
C PHE A 508 -11.68 0.76 -2.90
N SER A 509 -11.98 -0.49 -3.29
CA SER A 509 -13.34 -1.02 -3.34
C SER A 509 -13.88 -1.47 -1.98
N LYS A 510 -13.01 -1.62 -0.98
CA LYS A 510 -13.35 -2.25 0.32
C LYS A 510 -12.87 -1.45 1.53
N LEU A 511 -12.66 -0.13 1.40
CA LEU A 511 -12.20 0.72 2.50
C LEU A 511 -13.07 0.67 3.78
N GLY A 512 -14.31 0.16 3.69
CA GLY A 512 -15.20 -0.05 4.83
C GLY A 512 -15.09 -1.41 5.53
N ASP A 513 -14.34 -2.38 4.99
CA ASP A 513 -14.41 -3.80 5.39
C ASP A 513 -13.83 -4.13 6.77
N SER A 514 -13.02 -3.22 7.31
CA SER A 514 -12.31 -3.43 8.58
C SER A 514 -12.55 -2.29 9.56
N ILE A 515 -13.62 -1.52 9.36
CA ILE A 515 -14.07 -0.52 10.34
C ILE A 515 -14.77 -1.21 11.51
N TYR A 516 -15.62 -2.20 11.20
CA TYR A 516 -16.55 -2.83 12.13
C TYR A 516 -16.41 -4.35 12.13
N PHE A 517 -16.46 -4.96 13.31
CA PHE A 517 -16.50 -6.42 13.50
C PHE A 517 -17.61 -6.78 14.48
N GLU A 518 -18.36 -7.83 14.18
CA GLU A 518 -19.51 -8.27 14.95
C GLU A 518 -19.20 -9.55 15.75
N GLU A 519 -19.76 -9.62 16.95
CA GLU A 519 -19.91 -10.86 17.70
C GLU A 519 -21.41 -11.13 17.89
N LYS A 520 -21.83 -12.33 17.46
CA LYS A 520 -23.23 -12.76 17.56
C LYS A 520 -23.46 -13.46 18.90
N GLY A 521 -24.65 -13.30 19.46
CA GLY A 521 -25.06 -13.92 20.71
C GLY A 521 -26.30 -13.21 21.27
N ASP A 522 -26.72 -13.61 22.47
CA ASP A 522 -27.88 -13.01 23.15
C ASP A 522 -27.70 -11.51 23.43
N THR A 523 -26.45 -11.09 23.66
CA THR A 523 -26.03 -9.69 23.69
C THR A 523 -25.07 -9.46 22.53
N PRO A 524 -25.57 -9.04 21.34
CA PRO A 524 -24.70 -8.82 20.20
C PRO A 524 -23.68 -7.72 20.50
N ALA A 525 -22.45 -7.88 20.04
CA ALA A 525 -21.38 -6.90 20.21
C ALA A 525 -20.87 -6.37 18.86
N LEU A 526 -20.56 -5.07 18.82
CA LEU A 526 -19.94 -4.39 17.69
C LEU A 526 -18.61 -3.79 18.13
N SER A 527 -17.53 -4.25 17.52
CA SER A 527 -16.18 -3.69 17.69
C SER A 527 -15.87 -2.69 16.58
N ILE A 528 -15.65 -1.43 16.95
CA ILE A 528 -15.24 -0.34 16.06
C ILE A 528 -13.73 -0.17 16.20
N ILE A 529 -12.99 -0.54 15.15
CA ILE A 529 -11.53 -0.57 15.20
C ILE A 529 -10.85 0.45 14.29
N GLN A 530 -11.56 1.04 13.34
CA GLN A 530 -11.03 2.15 12.53
C GLN A 530 -11.90 3.38 12.71
N TYR A 531 -11.26 4.52 12.94
CA TYR A 531 -11.92 5.82 13.05
C TYR A 531 -12.03 6.46 11.66
N ILE A 532 -12.88 5.87 10.80
CA ILE A 532 -13.18 6.34 9.45
C ILE A 532 -14.64 6.82 9.40
N PRO A 533 -14.92 8.08 9.04
CA PRO A 533 -16.28 8.61 9.03
C PRO A 533 -17.20 7.77 8.15
N SER A 534 -18.22 7.18 8.76
CA SER A 534 -19.09 6.22 8.11
C SER A 534 -20.36 5.97 8.89
N THR A 535 -21.34 5.36 8.25
CA THR A 535 -22.56 4.85 8.87
C THR A 535 -22.62 3.33 8.70
N PHE A 536 -22.97 2.63 9.77
CA PHE A 536 -23.15 1.18 9.80
C PHE A 536 -24.56 0.80 10.21
N ASN A 537 -25.26 0.06 9.34
CA ASN A 537 -26.57 -0.52 9.65
C ASN A 537 -26.39 -1.82 10.45
N TRP A 538 -26.41 -1.71 11.78
CA TRP A 538 -26.23 -2.84 12.68
C TRP A 538 -27.53 -3.65 12.86
N LYS A 539 -27.87 -4.41 11.83
CA LYS A 539 -29.11 -5.20 11.74
C LYS A 539 -29.33 -6.13 12.94
N THR A 540 -28.26 -6.78 13.43
CA THR A 540 -28.32 -7.72 14.56
C THR A 540 -28.84 -7.07 15.85
N ALA A 541 -28.49 -5.79 16.08
CA ALA A 541 -28.96 -5.02 17.22
C ALA A 541 -30.22 -4.18 16.93
N GLY A 542 -30.60 -4.02 15.65
CA GLY A 542 -31.75 -3.19 15.24
C GLY A 542 -31.47 -1.69 15.26
N VAL A 543 -30.21 -1.27 15.23
CA VAL A 543 -29.79 0.14 15.30
C VAL A 543 -28.84 0.49 14.16
N THR A 544 -28.65 1.78 13.92
CA THR A 544 -27.63 2.30 13.01
C THR A 544 -26.62 3.15 13.79
N VAL A 545 -25.34 2.90 13.57
CA VAL A 545 -24.24 3.62 14.22
C VAL A 545 -23.59 4.55 13.20
N THR A 546 -23.55 5.86 13.48
CA THR A 546 -22.87 6.85 12.65
C THR A 546 -21.64 7.37 13.37
N GLN A 547 -20.50 7.27 12.71
CA GLN A 547 -19.21 7.79 13.17
C GLN A 547 -18.85 9.06 12.41
N GLN A 548 -18.54 10.12 13.16
CA GLN A 548 -18.05 11.40 12.66
C GLN A 548 -16.74 11.76 13.36
N LEU A 549 -15.93 12.55 12.67
CA LEU A 549 -14.67 13.07 13.19
C LEU A 549 -14.70 14.59 13.15
N GLU A 550 -14.18 15.23 14.19
CA GLU A 550 -13.80 16.64 14.06
C GLU A 550 -12.59 16.76 13.13
N PRO A 551 -12.52 17.79 12.26
CA PRO A 551 -11.36 18.02 11.41
C PRO A 551 -10.08 18.13 12.24
N LEU A 552 -9.13 17.23 12.00
CA LEU A 552 -7.85 17.23 12.69
C LEU A 552 -6.98 18.39 12.18
N SER A 553 -6.35 19.11 13.10
CA SER A 553 -5.39 20.18 12.78
C SER A 553 -4.12 20.02 13.60
N SER A 554 -2.96 20.41 13.04
CA SER A 554 -1.70 20.47 13.76
C SER A 554 -1.69 21.48 14.91
N SER A 555 -2.70 22.35 15.03
CA SER A 555 -2.85 23.27 16.18
C SER A 555 -3.71 22.69 17.32
N ASP A 556 -4.49 21.63 17.08
CA ASP A 556 -5.27 20.94 18.12
C ASP A 556 -4.74 19.51 18.30
N MET A 557 -4.10 19.26 19.44
CA MET A 557 -3.49 17.96 19.78
C MET A 557 -4.52 16.96 20.32
N ASN A 558 -5.78 17.07 19.91
CA ASN A 558 -6.84 16.13 20.27
C ASN A 558 -7.56 15.63 19.03
N PHE A 559 -7.57 14.30 18.87
CA PHE A 559 -8.41 13.63 17.90
C PHE A 559 -9.76 13.32 18.53
N ARG A 560 -10.84 13.90 17.99
CA ARG A 560 -12.20 13.73 18.53
C ARG A 560 -13.09 12.94 17.59
N VAL A 561 -13.77 11.95 18.15
CA VAL A 561 -14.70 11.05 17.46
C VAL A 561 -16.07 11.17 18.10
N SER A 562 -17.09 11.32 17.28
CA SER A 562 -18.49 11.26 17.70
C SER A 562 -19.14 10.01 17.12
N LEU A 563 -19.74 9.22 18.00
CA LEU A 563 -20.54 8.05 17.64
C LEU A 563 -21.99 8.31 18.04
N SER A 564 -22.87 8.42 17.06
CA SER A 564 -24.31 8.62 17.27
C SER A 564 -25.06 7.35 16.92
N VAL A 565 -26.05 6.97 17.74
CA VAL A 565 -26.92 5.83 17.46
C VAL A 565 -28.29 6.32 17.02
N SER A 566 -28.84 5.70 15.98
CA SER A 566 -30.23 5.90 15.55
C SER A 566 -30.99 4.58 15.54
N GLY A 567 -32.32 4.66 15.72
CA GLY A 567 -33.15 3.50 16.00
C GLY A 567 -33.18 3.15 17.50
N LYS A 568 -33.70 1.97 17.82
CA LYS A 568 -33.76 1.44 19.18
C LYS A 568 -33.52 -0.06 19.13
N THR A 569 -32.77 -0.59 20.08
CA THR A 569 -32.59 -2.04 20.15
C THR A 569 -33.93 -2.75 20.33
N ASN A 570 -34.00 -3.99 19.86
CA ASN A 570 -35.20 -4.84 19.91
C ASN A 570 -35.51 -5.36 21.33
N GLY A 571 -35.38 -4.53 22.37
CA GLY A 571 -35.58 -4.88 23.78
C GLY A 571 -34.38 -5.58 24.44
N GLN A 572 -33.40 -6.05 23.67
CA GLN A 572 -32.15 -6.63 24.15
C GLN A 572 -31.06 -5.57 24.35
N SER A 573 -30.12 -5.85 25.25
CA SER A 573 -28.88 -5.08 25.37
C SER A 573 -27.95 -5.42 24.21
N ALA A 574 -27.11 -4.47 23.82
CA ALA A 574 -26.04 -4.68 22.84
C ALA A 574 -24.76 -3.98 23.33
N THR A 575 -23.60 -4.54 22.97
CA THR A 575 -22.30 -4.05 23.41
C THR A 575 -21.60 -3.30 22.27
N LEU A 576 -21.14 -2.08 22.53
CA LEU A 576 -20.29 -1.33 21.62
C LEU A 576 -18.87 -1.32 22.21
N ASN A 577 -17.91 -1.90 21.50
CA ASN A 577 -16.49 -1.89 21.83
C ASN A 577 -15.77 -0.87 20.95
N VAL A 578 -15.10 0.11 21.52
CA VAL A 578 -14.32 1.10 20.75
C VAL A 578 -12.84 0.94 21.05
N ARG A 579 -12.02 0.88 19.99
CA ARG A 579 -10.56 0.80 20.12
C ARG A 579 -10.00 2.05 20.77
N ILE A 580 -9.20 1.90 21.81
CA ILE A 580 -8.34 2.99 22.29
C ILE A 580 -6.96 2.80 21.64
N PRO A 581 -6.54 3.66 20.68
CA PRO A 581 -5.30 3.47 19.94
C PRO A 581 -4.06 3.41 20.83
N THR A 582 -3.00 2.66 20.47
CA THR A 582 -1.77 2.64 21.29
C THR A 582 -0.98 3.95 21.20
N TRP A 583 -1.16 4.74 20.14
CA TRP A 583 -0.46 6.01 19.96
C TRP A 583 -1.01 7.15 20.83
N THR A 584 -2.17 6.98 21.49
CA THR A 584 -2.75 8.01 22.37
C THR A 584 -2.14 7.98 23.76
N SER A 585 -2.19 9.11 24.48
CA SER A 585 -1.90 9.16 25.92
C SER A 585 -3.16 8.83 26.74
N ALA A 586 -2.98 8.17 27.88
CA ALA A 586 -4.06 8.00 28.88
C ALA A 586 -4.42 9.35 29.53
N SER A 587 -3.43 10.22 29.73
CA SER A 587 -3.65 11.54 30.31
C SER A 587 -4.35 12.44 29.28
N GLY A 588 -5.57 12.87 29.58
CA GLY A 588 -6.39 13.70 28.71
C GLY A 588 -7.28 12.94 27.72
N ALA A 589 -7.17 11.60 27.65
CA ALA A 589 -8.14 10.77 26.94
C ALA A 589 -9.47 10.74 27.69
N LYS A 590 -10.57 10.84 26.94
CA LYS A 590 -11.92 10.91 27.50
C LYS A 590 -12.90 10.09 26.68
N ALA A 591 -13.87 9.49 27.37
CA ALA A 591 -15.02 8.84 26.77
C ALA A 591 -16.28 9.25 27.54
N ILE A 592 -17.23 9.86 26.84
CA ILE A 592 -18.44 10.46 27.44
C ILE A 592 -19.66 9.90 26.72
N LEU A 593 -20.57 9.29 27.47
CA LEU A 593 -21.84 8.76 26.96
C LEU A 593 -22.99 9.62 27.52
N ASN A 594 -23.72 10.34 26.66
CA ASN A 594 -24.85 11.20 27.05
C ASN A 594 -24.51 12.08 28.27
N ASP A 595 -23.42 12.84 28.17
CA ASP A 595 -22.87 13.71 29.23
C ASP A 595 -22.32 13.00 30.47
N LYS A 596 -22.32 11.66 30.51
CA LYS A 596 -21.72 10.87 31.59
C LYS A 596 -20.32 10.39 31.21
N ASP A 597 -19.33 10.78 31.99
CA ASP A 597 -17.96 10.27 31.90
C ASP A 597 -17.91 8.76 32.19
N LEU A 598 -17.25 8.00 31.32
CA LEU A 598 -17.07 6.55 31.44
C LEU A 598 -15.82 6.17 32.25
N GLY A 599 -15.03 7.14 32.71
CA GLY A 599 -13.88 6.95 33.58
C GLY A 599 -12.56 6.79 32.81
N SER A 600 -11.63 6.02 33.39
CA SER A 600 -10.27 5.89 32.86
C SER A 600 -10.24 5.21 31.49
N VAL A 601 -9.59 5.86 30.52
CA VAL A 601 -9.34 5.33 29.18
C VAL A 601 -7.91 4.79 29.11
N THR A 602 -7.77 3.50 28.76
CA THR A 602 -6.47 2.80 28.70
C THR A 602 -6.02 2.62 27.25
N PRO A 603 -4.91 3.24 26.81
CA PRO A 603 -4.34 3.00 25.48
C PRO A 603 -4.07 1.52 25.21
N GLY A 604 -4.31 1.06 23.97
CA GLY A 604 -4.10 -0.33 23.59
C GLY A 604 -5.18 -1.31 24.08
N SER A 605 -6.36 -0.81 24.45
CA SER A 605 -7.49 -1.62 24.92
C SER A 605 -8.78 -1.38 24.10
N LEU A 606 -9.81 -2.21 24.34
CA LEU A 606 -11.18 -1.95 23.90
C LEU A 606 -11.98 -1.40 25.07
N LEU A 607 -12.61 -0.25 24.89
CA LEU A 607 -13.59 0.28 25.84
C LEU A 607 -14.97 -0.28 25.46
N SER A 608 -15.59 -1.04 26.36
CA SER A 608 -16.88 -1.69 26.16
C SER A 608 -18.02 -0.97 26.86
N VAL A 609 -19.11 -0.73 26.13
CA VAL A 609 -20.36 -0.16 26.66
C VAL A 609 -21.53 -1.07 26.31
N THR A 610 -22.15 -1.69 27.32
CA THR A 610 -23.31 -2.58 27.14
C THR A 610 -24.57 -1.92 27.67
N LYS A 611 -25.56 -1.73 26.80
CA LYS A 611 -26.88 -1.21 27.19
C LYS A 611 -27.95 -1.48 26.13
N GLN A 612 -29.19 -1.12 26.45
CA GLN A 612 -30.23 -0.93 25.44
C GLN A 612 -30.02 0.42 24.76
N TRP A 613 -29.53 0.39 23.52
CA TRP A 613 -29.27 1.60 22.74
C TRP A 613 -30.56 2.21 22.18
N ASN A 614 -30.61 3.54 22.14
CA ASN A 614 -31.73 4.31 21.60
C ASN A 614 -31.23 5.54 20.83
N SER A 615 -32.14 6.25 20.15
CA SER A 615 -31.78 7.34 19.22
C SER A 615 -31.21 8.60 19.88
N ASN A 616 -31.27 8.71 21.22
CA ASN A 616 -30.66 9.82 21.95
C ASN A 616 -29.24 9.49 22.42
N ASP A 617 -28.73 8.30 22.12
CA ASP A 617 -27.42 7.87 22.59
C ASP A 617 -26.28 8.41 21.71
N HIS A 618 -25.35 9.09 22.37
CA HIS A 618 -24.16 9.68 21.79
C HIS A 618 -22.94 9.34 22.65
N LEU A 619 -21.93 8.75 22.03
CA LEU A 619 -20.63 8.47 22.62
C LEU A 619 -19.59 9.40 21.97
N SER A 620 -19.04 10.31 22.78
CA SER A 620 -17.94 11.19 22.40
C SER A 620 -16.63 10.61 22.91
N LEU A 621 -15.64 10.48 22.03
CA LEU A 621 -14.28 10.05 22.34
C LEU A 621 -13.31 11.18 22.03
N GLN A 622 -12.34 11.39 22.92
CA GLN A 622 -11.24 12.31 22.70
C GLN A 622 -9.92 11.60 23.00
N PHE A 623 -9.00 11.62 22.05
CA PHE A 623 -7.67 11.01 22.15
C PHE A 623 -6.60 12.09 21.99
N PRO A 624 -5.79 12.35 23.03
CA PRO A 624 -4.58 13.14 22.88
C PRO A 624 -3.67 12.53 21.82
N ILE A 625 -3.31 13.33 20.82
CA ILE A 625 -2.43 12.94 19.72
C ILE A 625 -1.11 13.71 19.85
N ALA A 626 0.01 13.01 19.69
CA ALA A 626 1.34 13.60 19.85
C ALA A 626 2.24 13.30 18.66
N LEU A 627 3.24 14.17 18.48
CA LEU A 627 4.36 13.91 17.60
C LEU A 627 5.28 12.88 18.26
N ARG A 628 5.74 11.91 17.47
CA ARG A 628 6.73 10.92 17.87
C ARG A 628 7.71 10.67 16.73
N THR A 629 8.87 10.12 17.07
CA THR A 629 9.81 9.61 16.08
C THR A 629 9.89 8.09 16.15
N GLU A 630 10.19 7.46 15.02
CA GLU A 630 10.35 6.00 14.93
C GLU A 630 11.63 5.69 14.15
N ALA A 631 12.59 5.04 14.82
CA ALA A 631 13.83 4.62 14.18
C ALA A 631 13.56 3.57 13.09
N ILE A 632 14.28 3.69 11.98
CA ILE A 632 14.28 2.66 10.94
C ILE A 632 14.83 1.34 11.52
N LYS A 633 14.35 0.19 11.02
CA LYS A 633 14.82 -1.12 11.49
C LYS A 633 16.25 -1.37 11.04
N VAL A 634 17.20 -1.13 11.95
CA VAL A 634 18.63 -1.44 11.83
C VAL A 634 19.05 -2.44 12.92
N HIS A 635 19.98 -3.34 12.61
CA HIS A 635 20.52 -4.30 13.57
C HIS A 635 21.54 -3.62 14.51
N ASN A 636 21.68 -4.05 15.77
CA ASN A 636 22.66 -3.45 16.70
C ASN A 636 24.13 -3.68 16.26
N TYR A 637 24.42 -4.76 15.53
CA TYR A 637 25.73 -4.92 14.86
C TYR A 637 25.86 -3.98 13.65
N ALA A 638 24.73 -3.62 13.01
CA ALA A 638 24.70 -2.62 11.95
C ALA A 638 24.83 -1.19 12.47
N SER A 639 24.56 -0.88 13.75
CA SER A 639 24.96 0.43 14.29
C SER A 639 26.48 0.54 14.47
N ASP A 640 27.19 -0.60 14.60
CA ASP A 640 28.65 -0.65 14.58
C ASP A 640 29.21 -0.69 13.13
N ASP A 641 28.52 -1.33 12.18
CA ASP A 641 28.95 -1.46 10.77
C ASP A 641 28.37 -0.39 9.79
N GLN A 642 27.29 0.30 10.15
CA GLN A 642 26.57 1.34 9.39
C GLN A 642 26.12 2.49 10.32
N PRO A 643 27.05 3.13 11.05
CA PRO A 643 26.74 4.19 12.00
C PRO A 643 26.00 5.37 11.36
N GLU A 644 26.14 5.57 10.05
CA GLU A 644 25.45 6.62 9.29
C GLU A 644 23.93 6.50 9.29
N TYR A 645 23.37 5.31 9.56
CA TYR A 645 21.92 5.08 9.56
C TYR A 645 21.31 4.96 10.95
N ALA A 646 22.11 4.90 12.01
CA ALA A 646 21.65 4.74 13.38
C ALA A 646 20.76 5.92 13.85
N SER A 647 20.95 7.08 13.24
CA SER A 647 20.20 8.31 13.54
C SER A 647 18.98 8.54 12.64
N LEU A 648 18.69 7.63 11.70
CA LEU A 648 17.55 7.77 10.79
C LEU A 648 16.23 7.44 11.47
N GLN A 649 15.33 8.42 11.53
CA GLN A 649 14.01 8.26 12.12
C GLN A 649 12.92 8.88 11.24
N ALA A 650 11.77 8.23 11.17
CA ALA A 650 10.56 8.82 10.63
C ALA A 650 9.86 9.67 11.69
N ILE A 651 9.09 10.67 11.28
CA ILE A 651 8.29 11.52 12.15
C ILE A 651 6.82 11.14 11.96
N LEU A 652 6.09 10.94 13.06
CA LEU A 652 4.70 10.53 13.04
C LEU A 652 3.86 11.44 13.92
N PHE A 653 2.61 11.68 13.50
CA PHE A 653 1.59 12.36 14.29
C PHE A 653 0.38 11.43 14.43
N GLY A 654 0.25 10.78 15.60
CA GLY A 654 -0.67 9.66 15.79
C GLY A 654 -0.44 8.55 14.75
N PRO A 655 -1.43 8.22 13.88
CA PRO A 655 -1.28 7.20 12.85
C PRO A 655 -0.63 7.72 11.55
N PHE A 656 -0.42 9.03 11.40
CA PHE A 656 0.09 9.62 10.17
C PHE A 656 1.62 9.64 10.16
N VAL A 657 2.24 9.04 9.14
CA VAL A 657 3.63 9.31 8.79
C VAL A 657 3.69 10.68 8.13
N LEU A 658 4.55 11.55 8.64
CA LEU A 658 4.80 12.86 8.07
C LEU A 658 6.03 12.82 7.16
N ALA A 659 5.86 13.32 5.94
CA ALA A 659 6.93 13.46 4.97
C ALA A 659 7.29 14.94 4.80
N GLY A 660 8.58 15.27 4.72
CA GLY A 660 9.04 16.63 4.50
C GLY A 660 9.30 16.93 3.04
N LEU A 661 8.78 18.03 2.52
CA LEU A 661 9.11 18.49 1.16
C LEU A 661 10.61 18.76 1.05
N SER A 662 11.27 17.99 0.19
CA SER A 662 12.73 18.05 0.01
C SER A 662 13.19 17.35 -1.25
N SER A 663 14.18 17.94 -1.92
CA SER A 663 14.88 17.37 -3.08
C SER A 663 16.16 16.60 -2.72
N GLY A 664 16.48 16.44 -1.42
CA GLY A 664 17.61 15.63 -0.98
C GLY A 664 18.14 15.93 0.41
N ASP A 665 17.91 17.14 0.94
CA ASP A 665 18.24 17.43 2.34
C ASP A 665 17.33 16.63 3.28
N TRP A 666 17.90 16.15 4.38
CA TRP A 666 17.24 15.26 5.33
C TRP A 666 17.80 15.37 6.76
N ASP A 667 18.77 16.25 6.98
CA ASP A 667 19.41 16.50 8.27
C ASP A 667 18.54 17.45 9.12
N ALA A 668 17.91 16.91 10.16
CA ALA A 668 17.09 17.66 11.09
C ALA A 668 17.92 18.16 12.27
N LYS A 669 17.64 19.37 12.75
CA LYS A 669 18.27 19.94 13.94
C LYS A 669 17.41 19.65 15.16
N THR A 670 17.77 18.64 15.94
CA THR A 670 16.97 18.16 17.07
C THR A 670 17.21 18.95 18.35
N GLY A 671 16.22 18.89 19.25
CA GLY A 671 16.28 19.40 20.63
C GLY A 671 16.05 18.26 21.61
N SER A 672 15.86 18.60 22.90
CA SER A 672 15.52 17.64 23.95
C SER A 672 14.18 16.94 23.68
N ASP A 673 13.17 17.71 23.29
CA ASP A 673 11.83 17.23 22.98
C ASP A 673 11.44 17.51 21.53
N VAL A 674 10.51 16.73 20.98
CA VAL A 674 10.04 16.89 19.59
C VAL A 674 9.43 18.28 19.34
N SER A 675 8.78 18.87 20.34
CA SER A 675 8.21 20.22 20.28
C SER A 675 9.25 21.33 20.18
N ASP A 676 10.51 21.08 20.54
CA ASP A 676 11.58 22.09 20.48
C ASP A 676 12.00 22.40 19.03
N TRP A 677 11.78 21.44 18.14
CA TRP A 677 12.24 21.51 16.75
C TRP A 677 11.14 21.25 15.72
N ILE A 678 9.94 20.82 16.12
CA ILE A 678 8.77 20.73 15.25
C ILE A 678 7.66 21.65 15.76
N THR A 679 7.20 22.57 14.91
CA THR A 679 6.13 23.52 15.24
C THR A 679 4.94 23.35 14.31
N ALA A 680 3.72 23.52 14.84
CA ALA A 680 2.49 23.47 14.04
C ALA A 680 2.44 24.62 13.02
N VAL A 681 1.86 24.36 11.85
CA VAL A 681 1.47 25.40 10.89
C VAL A 681 0.04 25.84 11.17
N PRO A 682 -0.21 27.10 11.58
CA PRO A 682 -1.55 27.63 11.76
C PRO A 682 -2.37 27.59 10.47
N SER A 683 -3.64 27.20 10.56
CA SER A 683 -4.56 27.18 9.41
C SER A 683 -4.75 28.56 8.78
N SER A 684 -4.61 29.63 9.56
CA SER A 684 -4.66 31.01 9.07
C SER A 684 -3.57 31.34 8.05
N HIS A 685 -2.45 30.60 8.03
CA HIS A 685 -1.40 30.81 7.04
C HIS A 685 -1.86 30.57 5.60
N ASN A 686 -2.88 29.72 5.38
CA ASN A 686 -3.42 29.49 4.03
C ASN A 686 -4.03 30.78 3.42
N SER A 687 -4.51 31.72 4.25
CA SER A 687 -5.01 33.02 3.76
C SER A 687 -3.90 33.96 3.26
N GLN A 688 -2.64 33.65 3.57
CA GLN A 688 -1.46 34.42 3.17
C GLN A 688 -0.76 33.83 1.94
N LEU A 689 -1.29 32.73 1.37
CA LEU A 689 -0.69 32.05 0.23
C LEU A 689 -1.18 32.66 -1.09
N MET A 690 -0.27 32.86 -2.03
CA MET A 690 -0.59 33.30 -3.39
C MET A 690 0.43 32.80 -4.42
N THR A 691 0.04 32.89 -5.69
CA THR A 691 0.92 32.65 -6.84
C THR A 691 0.95 33.90 -7.72
N PHE A 692 2.13 34.27 -8.19
CA PHE A 692 2.30 35.37 -9.15
C PHE A 692 2.38 34.81 -10.56
N THR A 693 1.57 35.35 -11.47
CA THR A 693 1.41 34.81 -12.83
C THR A 693 1.60 35.86 -13.90
N GLN A 694 2.01 35.42 -15.09
CA GLN A 694 2.07 36.23 -16.31
C GLN A 694 1.56 35.41 -17.49
N GLU A 695 0.87 36.06 -18.42
CA GLU A 695 0.39 35.44 -19.66
C GLU A 695 1.34 35.80 -20.80
N SER A 696 1.79 34.79 -21.55
CA SER A 696 2.60 34.99 -22.75
C SER A 696 2.34 33.91 -23.79
N SER A 697 2.13 34.31 -25.05
CA SER A 697 1.89 33.40 -26.18
C SER A 697 0.79 32.36 -25.93
N GLY A 698 -0.28 32.73 -25.20
CA GLY A 698 -1.40 31.86 -24.86
C GLY A 698 -1.13 30.83 -23.77
N ARG A 699 -0.01 30.96 -23.03
CA ARG A 699 0.34 30.14 -21.88
C ARG A 699 0.48 31.00 -20.62
N THR A 700 0.05 30.42 -19.50
CA THR A 700 0.26 31.00 -18.17
C THR A 700 1.61 30.56 -17.61
N PHE A 701 2.45 31.52 -17.25
CA PHE A 701 3.69 31.30 -16.52
C PHE A 701 3.54 31.73 -15.06
N VAL A 702 4.26 31.07 -14.16
CA VAL A 702 4.26 31.31 -12.72
C VAL A 702 5.65 31.70 -12.25
N LEU A 703 5.73 32.68 -11.35
CA LEU A 703 6.96 32.94 -10.60
C LEU A 703 7.25 31.74 -9.72
N SER A 704 8.49 31.24 -9.74
CA SER A 704 8.92 30.04 -9.04
C SER A 704 10.23 30.27 -8.31
N SER A 705 10.34 29.81 -7.06
CA SER A 705 11.58 29.78 -6.29
C SER A 705 12.04 28.34 -6.08
N SER A 706 13.19 27.98 -6.63
CA SER A 706 13.78 26.66 -6.45
C SER A 706 15.30 26.78 -6.38
N ASN A 707 15.93 26.03 -5.47
CA ASN A 707 17.38 26.03 -5.26
C ASN A 707 18.01 27.43 -5.12
N GLY A 708 17.29 28.35 -4.46
CA GLY A 708 17.75 29.73 -4.25
C GLY A 708 17.74 30.62 -5.50
N SER A 709 17.14 30.17 -6.61
CA SER A 709 16.94 30.97 -7.83
C SER A 709 15.46 31.28 -8.06
N LEU A 710 15.17 32.47 -8.57
CA LEU A 710 13.85 32.87 -9.03
C LEU A 710 13.75 32.78 -10.54
N THR A 711 12.75 32.04 -11.02
CA THR A 711 12.52 31.82 -12.45
C THR A 711 11.04 31.90 -12.78
N MET A 712 10.71 32.10 -14.06
CA MET A 712 9.37 31.85 -14.59
C MET A 712 9.27 30.40 -15.07
N GLN A 713 8.23 29.69 -14.64
CA GLN A 713 7.93 28.31 -15.06
C GLN A 713 6.56 28.24 -15.70
N GLU A 714 6.33 27.28 -16.59
CA GLU A 714 4.97 27.05 -17.12
C GLU A 714 4.07 26.57 -15.97
N ARG A 715 2.84 27.10 -15.90
CA ARG A 715 1.88 26.70 -14.86
C ARG A 715 1.60 25.19 -15.00
N PRO A 716 1.72 24.40 -13.92
CA PRO A 716 1.43 22.98 -14.00
C PRO A 716 -0.06 22.75 -14.30
N ALA A 717 -0.34 21.77 -15.16
CA ALA A 717 -1.71 21.37 -15.52
C ALA A 717 -2.41 20.50 -14.45
N VAL A 718 -1.63 20.00 -13.50
CA VAL A 718 -2.06 19.05 -12.45
C VAL A 718 -1.55 19.53 -11.10
N ASP A 719 -2.35 19.29 -10.07
CA ASP A 719 -1.98 19.61 -8.69
C ASP A 719 -1.02 18.58 -8.10
N GLY A 720 -0.24 19.02 -7.12
CA GLY A 720 0.68 18.16 -6.38
C GLY A 720 1.99 17.91 -7.12
N THR A 721 2.63 19.00 -7.57
CA THR A 721 3.91 18.99 -8.29
C THR A 721 4.90 19.92 -7.61
N ASP A 722 6.20 19.67 -7.78
CA ASP A 722 7.25 20.59 -7.31
C ASP A 722 7.08 22.00 -7.90
N THR A 723 6.63 22.13 -9.15
CA THR A 723 6.35 23.46 -9.72
C THR A 723 5.24 24.18 -8.96
N ALA A 724 4.18 23.48 -8.58
CA ALA A 724 3.10 24.07 -7.77
C ALA A 724 3.60 24.50 -6.38
N VAL A 725 4.47 23.70 -5.77
CA VAL A 725 5.15 24.00 -4.50
C VAL A 725 6.02 25.26 -4.63
N HIS A 726 6.98 25.25 -5.55
CA HIS A 726 7.93 26.34 -5.77
C HIS A 726 7.28 27.65 -6.25
N ALA A 727 6.09 27.58 -6.86
CA ALA A 727 5.32 28.73 -7.32
C ALA A 727 4.29 29.25 -6.31
N THR A 728 4.22 28.63 -5.14
CA THR A 728 3.37 29.10 -4.03
C THR A 728 4.23 29.86 -3.03
N PHE A 729 3.79 31.06 -2.68
CA PHE A 729 4.48 31.91 -1.71
C PHE A 729 3.54 32.30 -0.58
N ARG A 730 4.07 32.31 0.64
CA ARG A 730 3.45 33.02 1.76
C ARG A 730 3.88 34.47 1.72
N VAL A 731 2.91 35.37 1.54
CA VAL A 731 3.13 36.80 1.49
C VAL A 731 2.47 37.43 2.71
N HIS A 732 3.29 37.98 3.60
CA HIS A 732 2.79 38.58 4.84
C HIS A 732 3.35 40.00 5.03
N PRO A 733 2.48 40.96 5.43
CA PRO A 733 2.86 42.34 5.63
C PRO A 733 3.78 42.53 6.84
N GLN A 734 4.54 43.62 6.82
CA GLN A 734 5.34 44.05 7.97
C GLN A 734 4.49 44.37 9.20
N ASP A 735 3.29 44.94 8.98
CA ASP A 735 2.33 45.26 10.04
C ASP A 735 1.24 44.19 10.11
N ALA A 736 1.24 43.41 11.19
CA ALA A 736 0.32 42.30 11.41
C ALA A 736 -1.14 42.76 11.61
N ALA A 737 -1.40 44.03 11.94
CA ALA A 737 -2.74 44.55 12.16
C ALA A 737 -3.59 44.64 10.86
N MET A 738 -2.95 44.63 9.69
CA MET A 738 -3.60 44.70 8.37
C MET A 738 -4.19 43.36 7.88
N LEU A 739 -4.04 42.27 8.65
CA LEU A 739 -4.43 40.90 8.25
C LEU A 739 -5.86 40.47 8.66
N HIS A 740 -6.59 41.31 9.40
CA HIS A 740 -8.00 40.99 9.73
C HIS A 740 -8.92 41.31 8.55
N GLY A 741 -9.19 40.31 7.70
CA GLY A 741 -10.41 40.28 6.87
C GLY A 741 -10.26 40.21 5.36
N THR A 742 -9.08 40.00 4.78
CA THR A 742 -8.88 40.07 3.32
C THR A 742 -8.56 38.71 2.69
N TYR A 743 -9.56 37.84 2.59
CA TYR A 743 -9.52 36.76 1.59
C TYR A 743 -9.62 37.40 0.18
N GLY A 744 -8.56 37.29 -0.63
CA GLY A 744 -8.61 37.68 -2.04
C GLY A 744 -8.60 39.17 -2.36
N ALA A 745 -8.25 40.05 -1.42
CA ALA A 745 -7.98 41.45 -1.75
C ALA A 745 -6.58 41.57 -2.35
N THR A 746 -6.46 42.27 -3.48
CA THR A 746 -5.14 42.60 -4.07
C THR A 746 -4.35 43.40 -3.03
N LEU A 747 -3.24 42.85 -2.54
CA LEU A 747 -2.32 43.61 -1.69
C LEU A 747 -1.78 44.75 -2.56
N LYS A 748 -2.21 45.99 -2.30
CA LYS A 748 -1.72 47.19 -2.98
C LYS A 748 -1.14 48.12 -1.93
N ASP A 749 -0.04 48.77 -2.28
CA ASP A 749 0.67 49.74 -1.47
C ASP A 749 1.07 49.20 -0.08
N THR A 750 1.47 47.92 -0.06
CA THR A 750 1.84 47.20 1.16
C THR A 750 3.29 46.71 1.08
N SER A 751 4.08 46.95 2.13
CA SER A 751 5.41 46.37 2.31
C SER A 751 5.29 44.95 2.89
N VAL A 752 5.80 43.97 2.16
CA VAL A 752 5.63 42.54 2.46
C VAL A 752 6.95 41.78 2.45
N GLN A 753 6.97 40.65 3.15
CA GLN A 753 7.95 39.59 2.94
C GLN A 753 7.35 38.51 2.06
N ILE A 754 8.17 37.94 1.17
CA ILE A 754 7.79 36.83 0.30
C ILE A 754 8.59 35.61 0.72
N GLU A 755 7.91 34.61 1.26
CA GLU A 755 8.46 33.36 1.77
C GLU A 755 8.04 32.20 0.85
N PRO A 756 8.98 31.41 0.30
CA PRO A 756 8.62 30.21 -0.46
C PRO A 756 7.93 29.16 0.42
N PHE A 757 6.92 28.49 -0.13
CA PHE A 757 6.07 27.53 0.59
C PHE A 757 6.83 26.36 1.24
N ASP A 758 7.82 25.80 0.53
CA ASP A 758 8.64 24.65 0.94
C ASP A 758 9.89 25.02 1.76
N MET A 759 10.17 26.32 1.93
CA MET A 759 11.33 26.84 2.65
C MET A 759 10.92 27.68 3.86
N PRO A 760 10.12 27.12 4.80
CA PRO A 760 9.57 27.89 5.91
C PRO A 760 10.65 28.52 6.79
N GLY A 761 10.45 29.77 7.18
CA GLY A 761 11.41 30.58 7.93
C GLY A 761 12.47 31.27 7.07
N THR A 762 12.42 31.16 5.74
CA THR A 762 13.26 31.93 4.82
C THR A 762 12.44 32.94 4.03
N VAL A 763 13.09 34.02 3.58
CA VAL A 763 12.45 35.05 2.76
C VAL A 763 13.32 35.37 1.55
N ILE A 764 12.68 35.74 0.45
CA ILE A 764 13.35 36.30 -0.72
C ILE A 764 13.87 37.68 -0.35
N THR A 765 15.12 37.98 -0.71
CA THR A 765 15.74 39.29 -0.52
C THR A 765 15.74 40.12 -1.80
N ASN A 766 16.02 41.41 -1.70
CA ASN A 766 16.16 42.32 -2.83
C ASN A 766 17.37 41.98 -3.74
N ASN A 767 18.26 41.09 -3.31
CA ASN A 767 19.33 40.49 -4.14
C ASN A 767 18.87 39.21 -4.87
N LEU A 768 17.59 38.87 -4.80
CA LEU A 768 16.97 37.67 -5.40
C LEU A 768 17.52 36.35 -4.85
N THR A 769 18.04 36.36 -3.63
CA THR A 769 18.50 35.18 -2.89
C THR A 769 17.59 34.89 -1.70
N LEU A 770 17.61 33.64 -1.21
CA LEU A 770 16.94 33.25 0.02
C LEU A 770 17.80 33.55 1.24
N SER A 771 17.17 34.06 2.31
CA SER A 771 17.82 34.30 3.60
C SER A 771 16.90 33.94 4.75
N ALA A 772 17.45 33.30 5.80
CA ALA A 772 16.77 33.14 7.08
C ALA A 772 16.85 34.41 7.95
N GLN A 773 17.80 35.31 7.65
CA GLN A 773 17.95 36.58 8.36
C GLN A 773 17.05 37.65 7.74
N LYS A 774 16.09 38.12 8.52
CA LYS A 774 15.18 39.20 8.15
C LYS A 774 15.89 40.55 8.29
N SER A 775 15.99 41.30 7.19
CA SER A 775 16.61 42.64 7.15
C SER A 775 15.74 43.61 6.36
N ALA A 776 16.12 44.89 6.33
CA ALA A 776 15.47 45.87 5.44
C ALA A 776 15.50 45.43 3.96
N GLY A 777 16.52 44.68 3.55
CA GLY A 777 16.65 44.08 2.22
C GLY A 777 15.74 42.89 1.95
N SER A 778 14.85 42.51 2.86
CA SER A 778 13.90 41.39 2.70
C SER A 778 12.48 41.84 2.34
N PHE A 779 12.25 43.15 2.20
CA PHE A 779 10.93 43.72 1.96
C PHE A 779 10.73 44.09 0.49
N PHE A 780 9.52 43.85 -0.01
CA PHE A 780 9.04 44.29 -1.31
C PHE A 780 7.80 45.15 -1.12
N ASN A 781 7.71 46.26 -1.86
CA ASN A 781 6.46 47.01 -1.94
C ASN A 781 5.64 46.42 -3.09
N ILE A 782 4.44 45.92 -2.78
CA ILE A 782 3.49 45.53 -3.82
C ILE A 782 2.75 46.79 -4.26
N VAL A 783 3.03 47.26 -5.48
CA VAL A 783 2.41 48.45 -6.06
C VAL A 783 1.47 48.06 -7.21
N PRO A 784 0.53 48.93 -7.63
CA PRO A 784 -0.23 48.71 -8.86
C PRO A 784 0.68 48.39 -10.05
N GLY A 785 0.30 47.40 -10.85
CA GLY A 785 1.14 46.92 -11.94
C GLY A 785 1.44 48.02 -12.96
N LEU A 786 2.69 48.04 -13.41
CA LEU A 786 3.19 49.06 -14.32
C LEU A 786 2.51 49.04 -15.70
N ASP A 787 1.90 47.91 -16.07
CA ASP A 787 1.13 47.75 -17.32
C ASP A 787 -0.26 48.42 -17.31
N GLY A 788 -0.67 48.99 -16.16
CA GLY A 788 -1.95 49.70 -16.01
C GLY A 788 -3.19 48.80 -16.01
N LYS A 789 -3.04 47.47 -15.99
CA LYS A 789 -4.19 46.57 -15.99
C LYS A 789 -4.87 46.54 -14.61
N PRO A 790 -6.22 46.47 -14.57
CA PRO A 790 -6.93 46.28 -13.31
C PRO A 790 -6.57 44.89 -12.77
N ASN A 791 -5.97 44.86 -11.57
CA ASN A 791 -5.53 43.66 -10.82
C ASN A 791 -4.11 43.14 -11.14
N SER A 792 -3.33 43.84 -11.95
CA SER A 792 -1.89 43.60 -12.01
C SER A 792 -1.18 44.29 -10.83
N VAL A 793 -0.07 43.69 -10.42
CA VAL A 793 0.83 44.21 -9.39
C VAL A 793 2.28 44.15 -9.87
N SER A 794 3.11 45.05 -9.36
CA SER A 794 4.55 45.00 -9.56
C SER A 794 5.26 44.88 -8.20
N LEU A 795 6.29 44.05 -8.15
CA LEU A 795 7.07 43.79 -6.94
C LEU A 795 8.29 44.71 -6.93
N GLU A 796 8.18 45.82 -6.21
CA GLU A 796 9.25 46.83 -6.07
C GLU A 796 10.20 46.47 -4.93
N LEU A 797 11.50 46.70 -5.11
CA LEU A 797 12.49 46.49 -4.05
C LEU A 797 12.32 47.53 -2.94
N GLY A 798 12.09 47.09 -1.70
CA GLY A 798 11.92 47.99 -0.55
C GLY A 798 13.14 48.86 -0.26
N THR A 799 14.36 48.35 -0.50
CA THR A 799 15.61 49.14 -0.34
C THR A 799 15.91 50.07 -1.50
N LYS A 800 15.24 49.90 -2.65
CA LYS A 800 15.52 50.66 -3.87
C LYS A 800 14.21 50.95 -4.63
N PRO A 801 13.38 51.89 -4.14
CA PRO A 801 12.17 52.31 -4.84
C PRO A 801 12.46 52.72 -6.29
N GLY A 802 11.55 52.38 -7.20
CA GLY A 802 11.69 52.53 -8.64
C GLY A 802 12.36 51.36 -9.36
N CYS A 803 12.74 50.29 -8.64
CA CYS A 803 13.32 49.06 -9.20
C CYS A 803 12.42 47.85 -8.91
N PHE A 804 12.13 47.06 -9.94
CA PHE A 804 11.09 46.02 -9.93
C PHE A 804 11.65 44.66 -10.36
N LEU A 805 11.02 43.59 -9.89
CA LEU A 805 11.21 42.25 -10.45
C LEU A 805 10.70 42.20 -11.89
N VAL A 806 11.48 41.63 -12.80
CA VAL A 806 11.13 41.49 -14.22
C VAL A 806 11.42 40.09 -14.76
N SER A 807 10.55 39.58 -15.62
CA SER A 807 10.62 38.22 -16.20
C SER A 807 11.57 38.04 -17.39
N GLY A 808 12.28 39.09 -17.82
CA GLY A 808 13.03 39.10 -19.08
C GLY A 808 12.13 39.29 -20.32
N ALA A 809 12.72 39.65 -21.47
CA ALA A 809 11.96 39.97 -22.69
C ALA A 809 11.50 38.73 -23.49
N ASP A 810 12.23 37.62 -23.39
CA ASP A 810 11.91 36.34 -24.05
C ASP A 810 11.26 35.37 -23.06
N TYR A 811 9.94 35.23 -23.12
CA TYR A 811 9.17 34.34 -22.23
C TYR A 811 9.43 32.87 -22.58
N SER A 812 10.28 32.22 -21.79
CA SER A 812 10.55 30.78 -21.86
C SER A 812 10.57 30.19 -20.45
N ALA A 813 10.18 28.92 -20.31
CA ALA A 813 10.28 28.22 -19.03
C ALA A 813 11.76 28.16 -18.57
N GLY A 814 12.02 28.51 -17.32
CA GLY A 814 13.37 28.66 -16.78
C GLY A 814 13.99 30.04 -16.94
N ALA A 815 13.29 31.01 -17.55
CA ALA A 815 13.75 32.39 -17.63
C ALA A 815 14.01 32.95 -16.22
N LYS A 816 15.22 33.49 -15.99
CA LYS A 816 15.62 34.04 -14.69
C LYS A 816 14.95 35.38 -14.44
N ILE A 817 14.45 35.57 -13.21
CA ILE A 817 13.99 36.87 -12.75
C ILE A 817 15.19 37.80 -12.57
N GLN A 818 15.03 39.04 -13.00
CA GLN A 818 16.01 40.11 -12.84
C GLN A 818 15.38 41.31 -12.14
N VAL A 819 16.22 42.29 -11.81
CA VAL A 819 15.78 43.59 -11.31
C VAL A 819 16.03 44.63 -12.39
N SER A 820 15.02 45.43 -12.72
CA SER A 820 15.17 46.58 -13.61
C SER A 820 14.56 47.84 -13.00
N CYS A 821 15.22 48.98 -13.18
CA CYS A 821 14.79 50.26 -12.63
C CYS A 821 14.26 51.19 -13.72
N LYS A 822 13.21 51.97 -13.41
CA LYS A 822 12.63 52.96 -14.33
C LYS A 822 13.64 54.00 -14.82
N SER A 823 14.66 54.31 -14.02
CA SER A 823 15.71 55.28 -14.35
C SER A 823 16.77 54.76 -15.34
N SER A 824 16.85 53.44 -15.56
CA SER A 824 17.92 52.80 -16.34
C SER A 824 17.54 52.35 -17.75
N VAL A 825 16.27 52.43 -18.15
CA VAL A 825 15.78 51.95 -19.45
C VAL A 825 14.77 52.96 -20.01
N GLN A 826 15.03 53.54 -21.18
CA GLN A 826 13.96 54.20 -21.95
C GLN A 826 12.96 53.10 -22.35
N SER A 827 11.72 53.18 -21.85
CA SER A 827 10.65 52.26 -22.20
C SER A 827 10.47 52.22 -23.72
N ILE A 828 11.04 51.21 -24.38
CA ILE A 828 10.77 50.94 -25.78
C ILE A 828 9.45 50.17 -25.81
N GLY A 829 8.35 50.87 -26.04
CA GLY A 829 7.05 50.27 -26.36
C GLY A 829 6.31 49.54 -25.23
N GLY A 830 6.55 49.85 -23.95
CA GLY A 830 5.79 49.25 -22.83
C GLY A 830 6.25 47.86 -22.39
N ILE A 831 7.37 47.35 -22.94
CA ILE A 831 7.89 45.99 -22.68
C ILE A 831 8.31 45.81 -21.22
N LEU A 832 8.95 46.82 -20.63
CA LEU A 832 9.37 46.77 -19.23
C LEU A 832 8.16 46.70 -18.30
N GLU A 833 7.14 47.49 -18.59
CA GLU A 833 5.90 47.59 -17.84
C GLU A 833 5.15 46.26 -17.83
N GLN A 834 5.09 45.57 -18.98
CA GLN A 834 4.53 44.22 -19.08
C GLN A 834 5.40 43.19 -18.34
N ALA A 835 6.72 43.20 -18.54
CA ALA A 835 7.64 42.26 -17.90
C ALA A 835 7.72 42.41 -16.38
N ALA A 836 7.44 43.60 -15.85
CA ALA A 836 7.43 43.91 -14.42
C ALA A 836 6.06 43.71 -13.74
N SER A 837 5.01 43.38 -14.50
CA SER A 837 3.64 43.27 -13.99
C SER A 837 3.22 41.82 -13.90
N PHE A 838 2.70 41.42 -12.74
CA PHE A 838 2.21 40.08 -12.43
C PHE A 838 0.74 40.15 -12.04
N ALA A 839 -0.04 39.12 -12.37
CA ALA A 839 -1.35 38.92 -11.77
C ALA A 839 -1.20 38.10 -10.48
N GLN A 840 -1.86 38.55 -9.40
CA GLN A 840 -2.00 37.76 -8.18
C GLN A 840 -3.11 36.72 -8.40
N ALA A 841 -2.74 35.45 -8.34
CA ALA A 841 -3.63 34.31 -8.49
C ALA A 841 -3.77 33.53 -7.18
N ALA A 842 -4.84 32.74 -7.09
CA ALA A 842 -5.00 31.76 -6.03
C ALA A 842 -3.77 30.82 -5.97
N PRO A 843 -3.35 30.42 -4.76
CA PRO A 843 -2.16 29.59 -4.61
C PRO A 843 -2.36 28.23 -5.26
N LEU A 844 -1.28 27.68 -5.84
CA LEU A 844 -1.30 26.34 -6.44
C LEU A 844 -1.18 25.22 -5.39
N ARG A 845 -0.72 25.55 -4.17
CA ARG A 845 -0.67 24.65 -3.02
C ARG A 845 -1.25 25.33 -1.80
N GLN A 846 -1.81 24.52 -0.90
CA GLN A 846 -2.22 24.95 0.43
C GLN A 846 -1.57 24.03 1.45
N TYR A 847 -1.31 24.55 2.66
CA TYR A 847 -0.90 23.72 3.77
C TYR A 847 -2.02 22.74 4.11
N HIS A 848 -1.67 21.46 4.23
CA HIS A 848 -2.56 20.48 4.81
C HIS A 848 -2.96 20.88 6.26
N PRO A 849 -4.18 20.59 6.74
CA PRO A 849 -4.57 20.89 8.12
C PRO A 849 -3.62 20.32 9.18
N VAL A 850 -2.94 19.22 8.83
CA VAL A 850 -1.94 18.50 9.65
C VAL A 850 -0.53 18.79 9.12
N SER A 851 -0.20 20.06 8.88
CA SER A 851 1.16 20.47 8.48
C SER A 851 1.96 21.00 9.67
N PHE A 852 3.26 20.68 9.68
CA PHE A 852 4.24 21.11 10.67
C PHE A 852 5.49 21.66 10.00
N VAL A 853 6.28 22.46 10.71
CA VAL A 853 7.62 22.89 10.31
C VAL A 853 8.65 22.22 11.21
N ALA A 854 9.53 21.41 10.64
CA ALA A 854 10.68 20.85 11.34
C ALA A 854 11.95 21.68 11.10
N LYS A 855 12.71 21.97 12.14
CA LYS A 855 14.01 22.62 12.02
C LYS A 855 15.02 21.67 11.41
N GLY A 856 15.77 22.14 10.42
CA GLY A 856 16.89 21.40 9.84
C GLY A 856 18.21 22.14 9.99
N VAL A 857 19.30 21.45 9.68
CA VAL A 857 20.66 21.98 9.80
C VAL A 857 20.90 23.10 8.77
N LYS A 858 20.50 22.86 7.50
CA LYS A 858 20.65 23.84 6.41
C LYS A 858 19.40 24.69 6.20
N ARG A 859 18.21 24.09 6.35
CA ARG A 859 16.90 24.72 6.14
C ARG A 859 15.85 24.03 6.98
N ASN A 860 14.71 24.68 7.19
CA ASN A 860 13.56 24.00 7.78
C ASN A 860 12.79 23.20 6.71
N PHE A 861 12.03 22.21 7.15
CA PHE A 861 11.22 21.33 6.32
C PHE A 861 9.74 21.56 6.60
N LEU A 862 8.93 21.70 5.56
CA LEU A 862 7.48 21.58 5.68
C LEU A 862 7.11 20.10 5.69
N LEU A 863 6.54 19.63 6.79
CA LEU A 863 6.07 18.26 6.99
C LEU A 863 4.56 18.17 6.76
N GLU A 864 4.12 17.18 5.97
CA GLU A 864 2.69 16.90 5.70
C GLU A 864 2.41 15.38 5.74
N PRO A 865 1.16 14.93 5.94
CA PRO A 865 0.84 13.51 5.91
C PRO A 865 1.22 12.88 4.58
N PHE A 866 1.88 11.73 4.61
CA PHE A 866 2.51 11.14 3.44
C PHE A 866 1.54 10.84 2.27
N TYR A 867 0.29 10.48 2.59
CA TYR A 867 -0.75 10.23 1.58
C TYR A 867 -1.16 11.50 0.81
N SER A 868 -0.90 12.69 1.34
CA SER A 868 -1.29 13.96 0.71
C SER A 868 -0.37 14.37 -0.46
N LEU A 869 0.83 13.79 -0.54
CA LEU A 869 1.81 14.06 -1.60
C LEU A 869 1.55 13.19 -2.84
N ARG A 870 1.86 13.72 -4.02
CA ARG A 870 1.69 13.08 -5.32
C ARG A 870 3.04 13.03 -6.05
N ASP A 871 3.35 14.05 -6.84
CA ASP A 871 4.56 14.12 -7.65
C ASP A 871 5.68 14.90 -6.94
N GLU A 872 5.37 15.56 -5.82
CA GLU A 872 6.35 16.31 -5.05
C GLU A 872 7.52 15.43 -4.56
N PHE A 873 8.71 16.02 -4.49
CA PHE A 873 9.87 15.39 -3.86
C PHE A 873 9.80 15.51 -2.33
N TYR A 874 10.08 14.41 -1.65
CA TYR A 874 9.94 14.30 -0.21
C TYR A 874 11.02 13.45 0.46
N THR A 875 11.08 13.57 1.78
CA THR A 875 11.87 12.75 2.69
C THR A 875 10.96 12.19 3.79
N VAL A 876 10.99 10.86 3.99
CA VAL A 876 10.25 10.17 5.07
C VAL A 876 11.13 9.98 6.31
N TYR A 877 12.38 9.57 6.11
CA TYR A 877 13.36 9.34 7.17
C TYR A 877 14.35 10.48 7.24
N PHE A 878 14.50 11.08 8.42
CA PHE A 878 15.41 12.20 8.68
C PHE A 878 16.59 11.72 9.52
N ASN A 879 17.77 12.26 9.24
CA ASN A 879 18.93 12.11 10.10
C ASN A 879 18.79 13.08 11.29
N LEU A 880 18.60 12.52 12.49
CA LEU A 880 18.34 13.28 13.71
C LEU A 880 19.58 13.59 14.57
N ALA A 881 20.77 13.14 14.13
CA ALA A 881 22.04 13.33 14.85
C ALA A 881 23.01 14.31 14.16
N ALA A 882 22.50 15.07 13.18
CA ALA A 882 23.29 15.92 12.29
C ALA A 882 23.73 17.27 12.90
#